data_AF-A0A8S3VCT4-F1
#
_entry.id   AF-A0A8S3VCT4-F1
#
_cell.length_a   1.000
_cell.length_b   1.000
_cell.length_c   1.000
_cell.angle_alpha   90.00
_cell.angle_beta   90.00
_cell.angle_gamma   90.00
#
_symmetry.space_group_name_H-M   'P 1'
#
loop_
_entity.id
_entity.type
_entity.pdbx_description
1 polymer ?
#
loop_
_entity_poly.entity_id
_entity_poly.type
_entity_poly.pdbx_seq_one_letter_code
_entity_poly.pdbx_strand_id
1 'polypeptide(L)'
;MAALLKKRAVAEFSQVIQEEPRPIKKLKLVQKPLLPEVHLDLTVGTSTQEAVSSLIHLERQLSQIGENVVNIVRQLVDHYHREKESVVRWKIAHILGLLSKHPQCAADTIVEEIISLLKTEKSHKVVGQLIQSLQTVGLSAPDNRDLHLKIVQLAREHSKHTQHVVRSSCLNLIGAVGSQDTISKDTDQSEEHVSVQTLLISFTQDQDPRVRSSAFRAVQQLHQRGQSIDLSVYDRTCKALTDDYEDVRTAAVKLMWILCHLYPESTVPVPESDDEIRLVDDGFAKICNMMNDISMKVRVEAATLLGSLHQVSPKFLEQTLDKKLMSNMRQKKSAHERAKDHYASGEWSSGQKWADDAPKDEVAPESVTLMNMGACGAFVHGTEDEFLEVRNAALDSLCELAAQSQEFAILSQDSIIDMFNDEIESVRLNAINSLRKLSNHVTLREDQLEIILGVLQDFSTTTREALRDMLCDVRVSTKESLNACIVGLLDNLRRYPQDKRSVWKCMKFLGKQHPHLTLPLVPTLLCLHPYFDTPEPDMDDPAYISVLLMDYTWQHYTYLRESLPDLVPVLKNQNEDKDDNLPGSSSSVSSFIQQITQQVENICSMENNTAQQMLQVIVKDLHKISELDSRNSASAECIGNFLQSQLLLTQLMTKQTVSSSCIMDNHTLATVEKILELTKICQHIFVGLGIAEIGLIRQTELKAITIQILTLMKAEMTNEKQQDMKQNYTKLIKNLKSYLSSSQCHPDAFTTYIFSVVDDLDLNGLPEFITSLQHATTMIKPSAFPIVNKIRKITAVINDPTGPTDKPLKFTAGLTLAVPVDVMLENVPCTSNIRIKKKFADQTVQLFTPKSSDFHKLGPLRHRLVTQVLMSHSLWTEPTNVELCVSMETASNQNSRTLHRTM
;
A
#
# COMPACT_ATOMS: atom_id res chain seq x y z
N MET A 1 -44.04 -92.24 4.26
CA MET A 1 -44.31 -90.82 3.95
C MET A 1 -44.25 -89.86 5.16
N ALA A 2 -44.22 -90.32 6.42
CA ALA A 2 -44.09 -89.42 7.59
C ALA A 2 -42.64 -88.96 7.93
N ALA A 3 -41.60 -89.63 7.39
CA ALA A 3 -40.20 -89.25 7.65
C ALA A 3 -39.64 -88.17 6.70
N LEU A 4 -40.24 -87.99 5.52
CA LEU A 4 -39.84 -86.97 4.54
C LEU A 4 -40.48 -85.60 4.82
N LEU A 5 -41.66 -85.56 5.45
CA LEU A 5 -42.32 -84.32 5.85
C LEU A 5 -41.68 -83.69 7.11
N LYS A 6 -41.14 -84.51 8.03
CA LYS A 6 -40.42 -84.00 9.21
C LYS A 6 -39.06 -83.37 8.89
N LYS A 7 -38.42 -83.77 7.77
CA LYS A 7 -37.15 -83.21 7.30
C LYS A 7 -37.32 -81.90 6.51
N ARG A 8 -38.49 -81.67 5.88
CA ARG A 8 -38.81 -80.40 5.21
C ARG A 8 -39.29 -79.32 6.17
N ALA A 9 -40.12 -79.66 7.17
CA ALA A 9 -40.61 -78.69 8.15
C ALA A 9 -39.52 -78.13 9.10
N VAL A 10 -38.44 -78.87 9.33
CA VAL A 10 -37.30 -78.41 10.17
C VAL A 10 -36.33 -77.50 9.38
N ALA A 11 -36.34 -77.59 8.04
CA ALA A 11 -35.51 -76.75 7.17
C ALA A 11 -36.11 -75.37 6.88
N GLU A 12 -37.43 -75.19 7.01
CA GLU A 12 -38.12 -73.92 6.73
C GLU A 12 -38.30 -73.01 7.97
N PHE A 13 -38.09 -73.52 9.20
CA PHE A 13 -38.28 -72.75 10.45
C PHE A 13 -37.02 -72.52 11.28
N SER A 14 -35.83 -72.78 10.72
CA SER A 14 -34.54 -72.60 11.43
C SER A 14 -33.55 -71.65 10.76
N GLN A 15 -34.00 -70.82 9.81
CA GLN A 15 -33.29 -69.59 9.44
C GLN A 15 -33.75 -68.46 10.36
N VAL A 16 -33.39 -68.56 11.63
CA VAL A 16 -33.09 -67.36 12.41
C VAL A 16 -31.90 -66.74 11.68
N ILE A 17 -32.16 -65.66 10.94
CA ILE A 17 -31.12 -64.74 10.51
C ILE A 17 -30.49 -64.27 11.82
N GLN A 18 -29.38 -64.89 12.21
CA GLN A 18 -28.39 -64.21 13.02
C GLN A 18 -28.07 -62.95 12.22
N GLU A 19 -28.49 -61.79 12.73
CA GLU A 19 -27.87 -60.55 12.36
C GLU A 19 -26.36 -60.77 12.58
N GLU A 20 -25.61 -60.95 11.49
CA GLU A 20 -24.21 -60.58 11.52
C GLU A 20 -24.17 -59.17 12.13
N PRO A 21 -23.32 -58.91 13.14
CA PRO A 21 -23.18 -57.56 13.62
C PRO A 21 -22.80 -56.75 12.39
N ARG A 22 -23.72 -55.87 11.94
CA ARG A 22 -23.43 -54.87 10.92
C ARG A 22 -22.03 -54.38 11.25
N PRO A 23 -21.06 -54.42 10.34
CA PRO A 23 -19.78 -53.80 10.64
C PRO A 23 -20.18 -52.39 11.09
N ILE A 24 -19.93 -52.08 12.36
CA ILE A 24 -20.08 -50.74 12.87
C ILE A 24 -19.27 -49.98 11.85
N LYS A 25 -19.95 -49.23 10.96
CA LYS A 25 -19.29 -48.30 10.07
C LYS A 25 -18.67 -47.38 11.08
N LYS A 26 -17.40 -47.66 11.44
CA LYS A 26 -16.53 -46.71 12.11
C LYS A 26 -16.75 -45.51 11.25
N LEU A 27 -17.43 -44.50 11.81
CA LEU A 27 -17.53 -43.21 11.20
C LEU A 27 -16.09 -42.93 10.80
N LYS A 28 -15.78 -43.05 9.51
CA LYS A 28 -14.62 -42.40 8.95
C LYS A 28 -15.03 -40.94 9.10
N LEU A 29 -14.80 -40.41 10.31
CA LEU A 29 -14.43 -39.02 10.49
C LEU A 29 -13.51 -38.78 9.32
N VAL A 30 -14.03 -38.03 8.34
CA VAL A 30 -13.22 -37.51 7.25
C VAL A 30 -12.12 -36.79 8.01
N GLN A 31 -10.96 -37.44 8.13
CA GLN A 31 -9.77 -36.78 8.62
C GLN A 31 -9.68 -35.54 7.74
N LYS A 32 -9.70 -34.37 8.39
CA LYS A 32 -9.18 -33.15 7.76
C LYS A 32 -7.98 -33.59 6.92
N PRO A 33 -7.86 -33.17 5.65
CA PRO A 33 -6.71 -33.56 4.85
C PRO A 33 -5.48 -33.32 5.72
N LEU A 34 -4.76 -34.40 6.08
CA LEU A 34 -3.58 -34.27 6.91
C LEU A 34 -2.69 -33.31 6.13
N LEU A 35 -2.41 -32.15 6.74
CA LEU A 35 -1.31 -31.30 6.31
C LEU A 35 -0.11 -32.24 6.09
N PRO A 36 0.62 -32.12 4.96
CA PRO A 36 1.69 -33.05 4.64
C PRO A 36 2.57 -33.24 5.87
N GLU A 37 2.65 -34.48 6.38
CA GLU A 37 3.54 -34.80 7.48
C GLU A 37 4.96 -34.47 7.00
N VAL A 38 5.52 -33.41 7.55
CA VAL A 38 6.92 -33.06 7.33
C VAL A 38 7.75 -34.12 8.04
N HIS A 39 8.04 -35.22 7.34
CA HIS A 39 8.96 -36.24 7.80
C HIS A 39 10.37 -35.66 7.74
N LEU A 40 10.85 -35.15 8.88
CA LEU A 40 12.22 -34.71 9.08
C LEU A 40 13.14 -35.92 9.23
N ASP A 41 13.59 -36.49 8.12
CA ASP A 41 14.62 -37.52 8.16
C ASP A 41 16.01 -36.88 8.18
N LEU A 42 16.34 -36.21 9.29
CA LEU A 42 17.64 -35.56 9.50
C LEU A 42 18.81 -36.57 9.65
N THR A 43 18.52 -37.88 9.66
CA THR A 43 19.53 -38.94 9.86
C THR A 43 20.21 -39.42 8.58
N VAL A 44 19.72 -39.01 7.40
CA VAL A 44 20.17 -39.54 6.09
C VAL A 44 21.18 -38.61 5.38
N GLY A 45 21.32 -37.35 5.83
CA GLY A 45 22.27 -36.39 5.24
C GLY A 45 23.71 -36.69 5.67
N THR A 46 24.54 -37.20 4.76
CA THR A 46 25.96 -37.49 5.04
C THR A 46 26.85 -36.25 4.93
N SER A 47 26.30 -35.12 4.47
CA SER A 47 27.00 -33.84 4.36
C SER A 47 26.34 -32.70 5.14
N THR A 48 27.15 -31.79 5.67
CA THR A 48 26.71 -30.61 6.42
C THR A 48 25.78 -29.69 5.63
N GLN A 49 25.94 -29.64 4.30
CA GLN A 49 25.11 -28.84 3.41
C GLN A 49 23.69 -29.41 3.25
N GLU A 50 23.54 -30.73 3.20
CA GLU A 50 22.25 -31.41 3.12
C GLU A 50 21.45 -31.28 4.43
N ALA A 51 22.14 -31.35 5.58
CA ALA A 51 21.51 -31.11 6.88
C ALA A 51 20.99 -29.67 6.97
N VAL A 52 21.80 -28.68 6.57
CA VAL A 52 21.38 -27.26 6.59
C VAL A 52 20.28 -26.97 5.58
N SER A 53 20.34 -27.53 4.36
CA SER A 53 19.29 -27.32 3.34
C SER A 53 17.95 -27.90 3.78
N SER A 54 17.96 -29.07 4.43
CA SER A 54 16.76 -29.68 5.03
C SER A 54 16.18 -28.81 6.15
N LEU A 55 17.03 -28.25 7.01
CA LEU A 55 16.60 -27.33 8.07
C LEU A 55 16.05 -26.00 7.51
N ILE A 56 16.60 -25.49 6.40
CA ILE A 56 16.07 -24.31 5.71
C ILE A 56 14.72 -24.62 5.05
N HIS A 57 14.55 -25.82 4.49
CA HIS A 57 13.27 -26.27 3.95
C HIS A 57 12.21 -26.33 5.05
N LEU A 58 12.56 -26.90 6.21
CA LEU A 58 11.71 -26.92 7.40
C LEU A 58 11.30 -25.51 7.83
N GLU A 59 12.25 -24.57 7.87
CA GLU A 59 11.97 -23.18 8.25
C GLU A 59 10.93 -22.52 7.32
N ARG A 60 11.00 -22.75 6.01
CA ARG A 60 10.01 -22.23 5.05
C ARG A 60 8.63 -22.86 5.22
N GLN A 61 8.57 -24.08 5.73
CA GLN A 61 7.33 -24.83 5.96
C GLN A 61 6.73 -24.64 7.35
N LEU A 62 7.40 -23.90 8.25
CA LEU A 62 6.95 -23.68 9.64
C LEU A 62 5.49 -23.27 9.71
N SER A 63 4.98 -22.39 8.84
CA SER A 63 3.58 -21.94 8.85
C SER A 63 2.53 -23.01 8.50
N GLN A 64 2.96 -24.14 7.94
CA GLN A 64 2.10 -25.25 7.48
C GLN A 64 2.13 -26.46 8.42
N ILE A 65 2.95 -26.42 9.47
CA ILE A 65 3.11 -27.52 10.42
C ILE A 65 1.85 -27.60 11.31
N GLY A 66 1.17 -28.75 11.26
CA GLY A 66 0.01 -29.09 12.10
C GLY A 66 0.38 -29.60 13.50
N GLU A 67 -0.47 -30.45 14.10
CA GLU A 67 -0.44 -30.94 15.50
C GLU A 67 0.84 -31.66 15.98
N ASN A 68 1.88 -31.79 15.14
CA ASN A 68 3.11 -32.55 15.41
C ASN A 68 4.30 -31.72 15.93
N VAL A 69 4.10 -30.45 16.31
CA VAL A 69 5.19 -29.53 16.72
C VAL A 69 6.04 -30.07 17.87
N VAL A 70 5.42 -30.69 18.89
CA VAL A 70 6.14 -31.24 20.06
C VAL A 70 7.10 -32.38 19.67
N ASN A 71 6.71 -33.20 18.69
CA ASN A 71 7.55 -34.29 18.21
C ASN A 71 8.75 -33.77 17.43
N ILE A 72 8.54 -32.71 16.64
CA ILE A 72 9.61 -32.03 15.89
C ILE A 72 10.63 -31.42 16.86
N VAL A 73 10.17 -30.76 17.94
CA VAL A 73 11.08 -30.22 18.98
C VAL A 73 11.96 -31.34 19.57
N ARG A 74 11.37 -32.49 19.94
CA ARG A 74 12.14 -33.62 20.48
C ARG A 74 13.16 -34.16 19.47
N GLN A 75 12.76 -34.35 18.21
CA GLN A 75 13.67 -34.81 17.16
C GLN A 75 14.84 -33.84 16.92
N LEU A 76 14.58 -32.53 16.96
CA LEU A 76 15.60 -31.49 16.82
C LEU A 76 16.59 -31.50 17.99
N VAL A 77 16.10 -31.66 19.23
CA VAL A 77 16.96 -31.75 20.43
C VAL A 77 17.80 -33.03 20.42
N ASP A 78 17.22 -34.17 20.03
CA ASP A 78 17.96 -35.44 19.89
C ASP A 78 19.05 -35.34 18.81
N HIS A 79 18.74 -34.69 17.69
CA HIS A 79 19.71 -34.44 16.62
C HIS A 79 20.82 -33.50 17.08
N TYR A 80 20.48 -32.46 17.85
CA TYR A 80 21.46 -31.51 18.39
C TYR A 80 22.58 -32.18 19.19
N HIS A 81 22.24 -33.15 20.05
CA HIS A 81 23.22 -33.85 20.88
C HIS A 81 24.13 -34.80 20.09
N ARG A 82 23.67 -35.31 18.94
CA ARG A 82 24.44 -36.22 18.07
C ARG A 82 25.35 -35.46 17.11
N GLU A 83 24.98 -34.24 16.78
CA GLU A 83 25.64 -33.43 15.76
C GLU A 83 26.96 -32.81 16.27
N LYS A 84 28.02 -32.98 15.50
CA LYS A 84 29.35 -32.45 15.85
C LYS A 84 29.52 -31.02 15.34
N GLU A 85 28.92 -30.72 14.19
CA GLU A 85 29.15 -29.47 13.47
C GLU A 85 28.41 -28.29 14.11
N SER A 86 29.13 -27.21 14.41
CA SER A 86 28.56 -26.05 15.11
C SER A 86 27.54 -25.28 14.27
N VAL A 87 27.64 -25.32 12.94
CA VAL A 87 26.72 -24.61 12.02
C VAL A 87 25.33 -25.25 12.02
N VAL A 88 25.27 -26.58 12.03
CA VAL A 88 24.00 -27.33 12.09
C VAL A 88 23.36 -27.14 13.46
N ARG A 89 24.13 -27.25 14.56
CA ARG A 89 23.66 -26.94 15.92
C ARG A 89 23.14 -25.49 16.05
N TRP A 90 23.81 -24.52 15.44
CA TRP A 90 23.35 -23.13 15.38
C TRP A 90 21.98 -23.02 14.69
N LYS A 91 21.79 -23.68 13.54
CA LYS A 91 20.52 -23.63 12.80
C LYS A 91 19.39 -24.33 13.54
N ILE A 92 19.68 -25.45 14.21
CA ILE A 92 18.73 -26.14 15.08
C ILE A 92 18.30 -25.22 16.23
N ALA A 93 19.25 -24.58 16.92
CA ALA A 93 18.96 -23.62 18.00
C ALA A 93 18.05 -22.49 17.50
N HIS A 94 18.29 -21.95 16.30
CA HIS A 94 17.44 -20.92 15.69
C HIS A 94 15.99 -21.41 15.45
N ILE A 95 15.83 -22.61 14.89
CA ILE A 95 14.52 -23.20 14.59
C ILE A 95 13.74 -23.48 15.89
N LEU A 96 14.40 -23.95 16.95
CA LEU A 96 13.77 -24.13 18.27
C LEU A 96 13.14 -22.83 18.78
N GLY A 97 13.81 -21.70 18.59
CA GLY A 97 13.26 -20.38 18.94
C GLY A 97 12.09 -19.95 18.04
N LEU A 98 12.05 -20.34 16.77
CA LEU A 98 10.91 -20.03 15.89
C LEU A 98 9.68 -20.89 16.20
N LEU A 99 9.88 -22.14 16.65
CA LEU A 99 8.79 -23.05 17.01
C LEU A 99 7.96 -22.54 18.19
N SER A 100 8.51 -21.67 19.06
CA SER A 100 7.74 -21.06 20.14
C SER A 100 6.65 -20.11 19.68
N LYS A 101 6.67 -19.66 18.42
CA LYS A 101 5.62 -18.79 17.84
C LYS A 101 4.35 -19.56 17.49
N HIS A 102 4.39 -20.90 17.49
CA HIS A 102 3.22 -21.72 17.19
C HIS A 102 2.28 -21.84 18.40
N PRO A 103 0.97 -21.65 18.22
CA PRO A 103 0.00 -21.61 19.33
C PRO A 103 -0.12 -22.94 20.11
N GLN A 104 0.38 -24.04 19.55
CA GLN A 104 0.33 -25.36 20.17
C GLN A 104 1.62 -25.73 20.94
N CYS A 105 2.65 -24.89 20.91
CA CYS A 105 3.90 -25.16 21.60
C CYS A 105 3.94 -24.43 22.96
N ALA A 106 4.10 -25.20 24.04
CA ALA A 106 4.29 -24.63 25.36
C ALA A 106 5.71 -24.04 25.49
N ALA A 107 5.80 -22.72 25.64
CA ALA A 107 7.04 -21.97 25.73
C ALA A 107 7.97 -22.48 26.85
N ASP A 108 7.41 -22.88 27.99
CA ASP A 108 8.17 -23.40 29.15
C ASP A 108 9.02 -24.63 28.77
N THR A 109 8.45 -25.56 27.99
CA THR A 109 9.16 -26.77 27.53
C THR A 109 10.38 -26.42 26.68
N ILE A 110 10.23 -25.48 25.75
CA ILE A 110 11.36 -25.04 24.90
C ILE A 110 12.43 -24.35 25.76
N VAL A 111 12.04 -23.56 26.75
CA VAL A 111 12.99 -22.89 27.65
C VAL A 111 13.80 -23.91 28.44
N GLU A 112 13.19 -24.92 29.05
CA GLU A 112 13.94 -25.97 29.78
C GLU A 112 14.92 -26.72 28.86
N GLU A 113 14.49 -27.04 27.63
CA GLU A 113 15.37 -27.68 26.66
C GLU A 113 16.54 -26.77 26.26
N ILE A 114 16.29 -25.49 25.99
CA ILE A 114 17.39 -24.56 25.66
C ILE A 114 18.35 -24.39 26.85
N ILE A 115 17.84 -24.38 28.09
CA ILE A 115 18.68 -24.33 29.30
C ILE A 115 19.56 -25.57 29.42
N SER A 116 19.03 -26.76 29.10
CA SER A 116 19.80 -28.00 29.10
C SER A 116 20.93 -27.96 28.06
N LEU A 117 20.64 -27.44 26.86
CA LEU A 117 21.62 -27.27 25.79
C LEU A 117 22.71 -26.25 26.15
N LEU A 118 22.35 -25.13 26.81
CA LEU A 118 23.33 -24.11 27.24
C LEU A 118 24.39 -24.66 28.20
N LYS A 119 24.06 -25.65 29.03
CA LYS A 119 25.02 -26.27 29.97
C LYS A 119 26.05 -27.17 29.28
N THR A 120 25.71 -27.74 28.12
CA THR A 120 26.56 -28.73 27.42
C THR A 120 27.36 -28.13 26.27
N GLU A 121 26.93 -26.98 25.75
CA GLU A 121 27.50 -26.36 24.57
C GLU A 121 28.85 -25.68 24.82
N LYS A 122 29.80 -25.88 23.89
CA LYS A 122 31.16 -25.32 23.97
C LYS A 122 31.39 -24.16 23.00
N SER A 123 30.62 -24.09 21.91
CA SER A 123 30.80 -23.07 20.88
C SER A 123 30.11 -21.76 21.26
N HIS A 124 30.89 -20.68 21.38
CA HIS A 124 30.36 -19.35 21.74
C HIS A 124 29.31 -18.82 20.75
N LYS A 125 29.42 -19.15 19.45
CA LYS A 125 28.44 -18.75 18.44
C LYS A 125 27.09 -19.47 18.64
N VAL A 126 27.14 -20.74 19.06
CA VAL A 126 25.93 -21.52 19.33
C VAL A 126 25.29 -21.07 20.64
N VAL A 127 26.09 -20.79 21.68
CA VAL A 127 25.62 -20.18 22.94
C VAL A 127 24.92 -18.84 22.67
N GLY A 128 25.52 -17.96 21.87
CA GLY A 128 24.90 -16.68 21.50
C GLY A 128 23.56 -16.85 20.77
N GLN A 129 23.41 -17.89 19.94
CA GLN A 129 22.17 -18.21 19.25
C GLN A 129 21.12 -18.82 20.19
N LEU A 130 21.51 -19.69 21.11
CA LEU A 130 20.61 -20.26 22.12
C LEU A 130 19.99 -19.14 22.97
N ILE A 131 20.79 -18.13 23.37
CA ILE A 131 20.31 -16.94 24.06
C ILE A 131 19.34 -16.13 23.17
N GLN A 132 19.64 -15.93 21.90
CA GLN A 132 18.72 -15.26 20.97
C GLN A 132 17.41 -16.04 20.76
N SER A 133 17.48 -17.38 20.80
CA SER A 133 16.29 -18.23 20.78
C SER A 133 15.47 -18.05 22.04
N LEU A 134 16.08 -18.01 23.24
CA LEU A 134 15.38 -17.66 24.49
C LEU A 134 14.68 -16.30 24.41
N GLN A 135 15.33 -15.30 23.82
CA GLN A 135 14.71 -14.00 23.57
C GLN A 135 13.45 -14.13 22.70
N THR A 136 13.50 -14.94 21.64
CA THR A 136 12.36 -15.18 20.75
C THR A 136 11.21 -15.90 21.48
N VAL A 137 11.55 -16.86 22.35
CA VAL A 137 10.57 -17.54 23.19
C VAL A 137 9.91 -16.60 24.19
N GLY A 138 10.69 -15.76 24.88
CA GLY A 138 10.17 -14.77 25.82
C GLY A 138 9.21 -13.76 25.17
N LEU A 139 9.51 -13.31 23.94
CA LEU A 139 8.62 -12.44 23.17
C LEU A 139 7.36 -13.13 22.66
N SER A 140 7.37 -14.46 22.52
CA SER A 140 6.20 -15.24 22.09
C SER A 140 5.19 -15.45 23.22
N ALA A 141 5.62 -15.34 24.48
CA ALA A 141 4.80 -15.51 25.68
C ALA A 141 4.89 -14.27 26.59
N PRO A 142 4.21 -13.15 26.24
CA PRO A 142 4.33 -11.89 26.98
C PRO A 142 3.73 -11.93 28.40
N ASP A 143 2.74 -12.79 28.65
CA ASP A 143 2.02 -12.83 29.93
C ASP A 143 2.69 -13.69 31.01
N ASN A 144 3.73 -14.45 30.67
CA ASN A 144 4.37 -15.40 31.59
C ASN A 144 5.57 -14.76 32.34
N ARG A 145 5.27 -14.10 33.46
CA ARG A 145 6.26 -13.39 34.30
C ARG A 145 7.34 -14.32 34.88
N ASP A 146 6.98 -15.53 35.28
CA ASP A 146 7.93 -16.48 35.89
C ASP A 146 8.95 -17.00 34.87
N LEU A 147 8.50 -17.25 33.64
CA LEU A 147 9.39 -17.57 32.52
C LEU A 147 10.33 -16.40 32.20
N HIS A 148 9.83 -15.16 32.21
CA HIS A 148 10.67 -13.97 31.99
C HIS A 148 11.74 -13.82 33.07
N LEU A 149 11.39 -14.03 34.35
CA LEU A 149 12.33 -14.01 35.47
C LEU A 149 13.47 -15.02 35.27
N LYS A 150 13.11 -16.26 34.95
CA LYS A 150 14.07 -17.35 34.75
C LYS A 150 15.02 -17.07 33.58
N ILE A 151 14.49 -16.60 32.46
CA ILE A 151 15.28 -16.26 31.26
C ILE A 151 16.25 -15.10 31.54
N VAL A 152 15.81 -14.07 32.27
CA VAL A 152 16.64 -12.90 32.60
C VAL A 152 17.76 -13.26 33.58
N GLN A 153 17.49 -14.12 34.57
CA GLN A 153 18.51 -14.60 35.50
C GLN A 153 19.64 -15.35 34.76
N LEU A 154 19.28 -16.23 33.83
CA LEU A 154 20.25 -16.95 32.99
C LEU A 154 21.08 -16.00 32.12
N ALA A 155 20.44 -14.98 31.53
CA ALA A 155 21.15 -13.98 30.76
C ALA A 155 22.14 -13.17 31.62
N ARG A 156 21.80 -12.89 32.89
CA ARG A 156 22.72 -12.24 33.84
C ARG A 156 23.93 -13.11 34.15
N GLU A 157 23.76 -14.40 34.38
CA GLU A 157 24.87 -15.34 34.62
C GLU A 157 25.84 -15.38 33.44
N HIS A 158 25.31 -15.47 32.21
CA HIS A 158 26.11 -15.51 30.99
C HIS A 158 26.62 -14.13 30.51
N SER A 159 26.18 -13.01 31.13
CA SER A 159 26.62 -11.66 30.75
C SER A 159 28.10 -11.39 31.03
N LYS A 160 28.72 -12.10 31.98
CA LYS A 160 30.15 -12.00 32.32
C LYS A 160 31.05 -12.88 31.43
N HIS A 161 30.52 -13.44 30.35
CA HIS A 161 31.28 -14.32 29.46
C HIS A 161 32.44 -13.56 28.76
N THR A 162 33.54 -14.26 28.53
CA THR A 162 34.73 -13.76 27.80
C THR A 162 34.44 -13.20 26.39
N GLN A 163 33.49 -13.79 25.63
CA GLN A 163 33.23 -13.46 24.24
C GLN A 163 32.13 -12.40 24.09
N HIS A 164 32.39 -11.36 23.30
CA HIS A 164 31.44 -10.26 23.06
C HIS A 164 30.08 -10.72 22.49
N VAL A 165 30.06 -11.74 21.61
CA VAL A 165 28.82 -12.25 20.98
C VAL A 165 27.81 -12.71 22.04
N VAL A 166 28.29 -13.41 23.07
CA VAL A 166 27.44 -13.91 24.15
C VAL A 166 26.97 -12.75 25.02
N ARG A 167 27.87 -11.82 25.39
CA ARG A 167 27.52 -10.61 26.16
C ARG A 167 26.45 -9.78 25.44
N SER A 168 26.66 -9.48 24.16
CA SER A 168 25.69 -8.75 23.33
C SER A 168 24.33 -9.44 23.25
N SER A 169 24.30 -10.76 23.03
CA SER A 169 23.04 -11.53 23.05
C SER A 169 22.34 -11.48 24.41
N CYS A 170 23.08 -11.58 25.51
CA CYS A 170 22.52 -11.44 26.86
C CYS A 170 21.90 -10.06 27.07
N LEU A 171 22.58 -8.98 26.70
CA LEU A 171 22.07 -7.61 26.86
C LEU A 171 20.81 -7.38 26.02
N ASN A 172 20.78 -7.83 24.77
CA ASN A 172 19.59 -7.75 23.92
C ASN A 172 18.40 -8.52 24.51
N LEU A 173 18.64 -9.71 25.08
CA LEU A 173 17.62 -10.49 25.76
C LEU A 173 17.08 -9.75 27.00
N ILE A 174 17.98 -9.20 27.81
CA ILE A 174 17.61 -8.45 29.01
C ILE A 174 16.79 -7.22 28.64
N GLY A 175 17.15 -6.48 27.59
CA GLY A 175 16.37 -5.33 27.10
C GLY A 175 14.98 -5.74 26.60
N ALA A 176 14.89 -6.85 25.86
CA ALA A 176 13.65 -7.31 25.26
C ALA A 176 12.63 -7.89 26.27
N VAL A 177 13.10 -8.55 27.34
CA VAL A 177 12.24 -9.31 28.27
C VAL A 177 12.29 -8.79 29.71
N GLY A 178 13.39 -8.17 30.16
CA GLY A 178 13.58 -7.75 31.55
C GLY A 178 12.59 -6.68 32.04
N SER A 179 12.24 -6.71 33.33
CA SER A 179 11.41 -5.69 33.99
C SER A 179 12.14 -5.05 35.16
N GLN A 180 11.90 -3.76 35.44
CA GLN A 180 12.39 -3.12 36.67
C GLN A 180 11.88 -3.86 37.92
N ASP A 181 10.66 -4.39 37.88
CA ASP A 181 9.99 -5.11 38.97
C ASP A 181 10.33 -6.61 39.05
N THR A 182 11.23 -7.13 38.20
CA THR A 182 11.58 -8.57 38.21
C THR A 182 12.47 -8.98 39.39
N ILE A 183 12.57 -8.16 40.43
CA ILE A 183 13.38 -8.49 41.59
C ILE A 183 12.61 -8.15 42.86
N SER A 184 11.85 -9.11 43.39
CA SER A 184 11.60 -9.15 44.83
C SER A 184 11.26 -10.54 45.36
N LYS A 185 12.04 -10.93 46.37
CA LYS A 185 11.81 -11.88 47.47
C LYS A 185 11.83 -13.38 47.12
N ASP A 186 13.00 -13.97 47.29
CA ASP A 186 13.19 -15.07 48.26
C ASP A 186 14.61 -15.63 48.14
N THR A 187 15.58 -15.02 48.83
CA THR A 187 16.65 -15.72 49.53
C THR A 187 17.57 -14.73 50.25
N ASP A 188 17.68 -14.90 51.56
CA ASP A 188 18.74 -14.33 52.37
C ASP A 188 20.09 -14.83 51.85
N GLN A 189 20.83 -13.97 51.15
CA GLN A 189 22.30 -13.86 51.21
C GLN A 189 22.80 -12.71 50.31
N SER A 190 23.43 -11.74 50.97
CA SER A 190 24.39 -10.73 50.49
C SER A 190 24.98 -10.89 49.07
N GLU A 191 24.23 -10.46 48.05
CA GLU A 191 24.77 -9.89 46.81
C GLU A 191 24.04 -8.58 46.56
N GLU A 192 24.76 -7.47 46.39
CA GLU A 192 24.19 -6.14 46.16
C GLU A 192 23.14 -6.19 45.05
N HIS A 193 21.91 -5.76 45.36
CA HIS A 193 20.78 -5.74 44.42
C HIS A 193 21.04 -4.74 43.28
N VAL A 194 21.77 -5.16 42.24
CA VAL A 194 21.98 -4.34 41.04
C VAL A 194 20.69 -4.39 40.22
N SER A 195 20.06 -3.23 40.01
CA SER A 195 18.88 -3.12 39.14
C SER A 195 19.23 -3.56 37.71
N VAL A 196 18.24 -4.05 36.95
CA VAL A 196 18.46 -4.43 35.53
C VAL A 196 19.04 -3.27 34.73
N GLN A 197 18.59 -2.05 35.01
CA GLN A 197 19.10 -0.84 34.39
C GLN A 197 20.54 -0.54 34.78
N THR A 198 20.90 -0.59 36.07
CA THR A 198 22.28 -0.39 36.54
C THR A 198 23.24 -1.40 35.91
N LEU A 199 22.79 -2.65 35.74
CA LEU A 199 23.55 -3.68 35.04
C LEU A 199 23.81 -3.28 33.58
N LEU A 200 22.79 -2.92 32.82
CA LEU A 200 22.95 -2.50 31.42
C LEU A 200 23.87 -1.27 31.31
N ILE A 201 23.72 -0.29 32.20
CA ILE A 201 24.56 0.91 32.24
C ILE A 201 26.03 0.55 32.47
N SER A 202 26.33 -0.45 33.31
CA SER A 202 27.73 -0.87 33.52
C SER A 202 28.42 -1.37 32.24
N PHE A 203 27.66 -2.02 31.34
CA PHE A 203 28.17 -2.50 30.05
C PHE A 203 28.33 -1.42 28.99
N THR A 204 27.87 -0.19 29.24
CA THR A 204 28.14 0.96 28.35
C THR A 204 29.63 1.34 28.33
N GLN A 205 30.42 0.86 29.30
CA GLN A 205 31.87 1.07 29.37
C GLN A 205 32.69 -0.19 29.04
N ASP A 206 32.06 -1.21 28.44
CA ASP A 206 32.76 -2.44 28.05
C ASP A 206 33.91 -2.13 27.05
N GLN A 207 34.97 -2.95 27.10
CA GLN A 207 36.11 -2.83 26.21
C GLN A 207 35.73 -3.04 24.74
N ASP A 208 34.77 -3.94 24.47
CA ASP A 208 34.31 -4.21 23.10
C ASP A 208 33.17 -3.26 22.69
N PRO A 209 33.33 -2.50 21.58
CA PRO A 209 32.32 -1.53 21.13
C PRO A 209 30.98 -2.17 20.79
N ARG A 210 30.95 -3.44 20.36
CA ARG A 210 29.70 -4.15 20.02
C ARG A 210 28.86 -4.41 21.27
N VAL A 211 29.52 -4.62 22.42
CA VAL A 211 28.84 -4.80 23.71
C VAL A 211 28.31 -3.45 24.19
N ARG A 212 29.09 -2.36 24.06
CA ARG A 212 28.62 -1.00 24.36
C ARG A 212 27.38 -0.63 23.55
N SER A 213 27.38 -0.90 22.24
CA SER A 213 26.22 -0.64 21.38
C SER A 213 25.00 -1.48 21.77
N SER A 214 25.18 -2.78 22.06
CA SER A 214 24.12 -3.63 22.59
C SER A 214 23.57 -3.13 23.93
N ALA A 215 24.41 -2.61 24.82
CA ALA A 215 23.98 -2.04 26.10
C ALA A 215 23.05 -0.84 25.90
N PHE A 216 23.44 0.12 25.05
CA PHE A 216 22.60 1.28 24.72
C PHE A 216 21.27 0.87 24.05
N ARG A 217 21.31 -0.05 23.09
CA ARG A 217 20.10 -0.59 22.44
C ARG A 217 19.19 -1.31 23.44
N ALA A 218 19.75 -2.04 24.39
CA ALA A 218 18.98 -2.71 25.43
C ALA A 218 18.26 -1.71 26.35
N VAL A 219 18.93 -0.61 26.75
CA VAL A 219 18.30 0.47 27.54
C VAL A 219 17.15 1.12 26.76
N GLN A 220 17.31 1.35 25.45
CA GLN A 220 16.24 1.87 24.59
C GLN A 220 15.04 0.92 24.51
N GLN A 221 15.27 -0.38 24.41
CA GLN A 221 14.20 -1.38 24.39
C GLN A 221 13.40 -1.42 25.69
N LEU A 222 14.05 -1.25 26.85
CA LEU A 222 13.34 -1.13 28.13
C LEU A 222 12.40 0.09 28.13
N HIS A 223 12.87 1.22 27.60
CA HIS A 223 12.06 2.43 27.50
C HIS A 223 10.87 2.28 26.53
N GLN A 224 11.07 1.67 25.37
CA GLN A 224 9.99 1.38 24.41
C GLN A 224 8.89 0.49 25.01
N ARG A 225 9.22 -0.29 26.05
CA ARG A 225 8.28 -1.12 26.82
C ARG A 225 7.65 -0.39 28.01
N GLY A 226 7.89 0.92 28.16
CA GLY A 226 7.29 1.78 29.19
C GLY A 226 8.07 1.88 30.50
N GLN A 227 9.32 1.39 30.57
CA GLN A 227 10.15 1.54 31.76
C GLN A 227 10.81 2.93 31.80
N SER A 228 10.97 3.46 33.01
CA SER A 228 11.63 4.76 33.22
C SER A 228 13.15 4.63 33.03
N ILE A 229 13.79 5.65 32.46
CA ILE A 229 15.27 5.71 32.36
C ILE A 229 15.76 6.75 33.38
N ASP A 230 16.56 6.34 34.36
CA ASP A 230 17.32 7.24 35.23
C ASP A 230 18.15 8.30 34.48
N LEU A 231 18.15 9.53 35.02
CA LEU A 231 18.93 10.66 34.50
C LEU A 231 20.45 10.43 34.54
N SER A 232 20.94 9.52 35.38
CA SER A 232 22.37 9.14 35.47
C SER A 232 22.95 8.61 34.15
N VAL A 233 22.08 8.14 33.25
CA VAL A 233 22.43 7.66 31.92
C VAL A 233 22.87 8.80 31.00
N TYR A 234 22.49 10.04 31.30
CA TYR A 234 22.79 11.21 30.48
C TYR A 234 24.30 11.43 30.29
N ASP A 235 25.08 11.50 31.37
CA ASP A 235 26.55 11.67 31.31
C ASP A 235 27.22 10.52 30.53
N ARG A 236 26.71 9.30 30.69
CA ARG A 236 27.19 8.12 29.93
C ARG A 236 26.91 8.27 28.44
N THR A 237 25.74 8.79 28.09
CA THR A 237 25.32 9.01 26.72
C THR A 237 26.15 10.12 26.08
N CYS A 238 26.41 11.22 26.79
CA CYS A 238 27.28 12.31 26.33
C CYS A 238 28.67 11.79 25.93
N LYS A 239 29.28 10.95 26.77
CA LYS A 239 30.60 10.34 26.49
C LYS A 239 30.57 9.39 25.29
N ALA A 240 29.45 8.72 25.07
CA ALA A 240 29.29 7.77 23.96
C ALA A 240 29.06 8.44 22.59
N LEU A 241 28.73 9.74 22.56
CA LEU A 241 28.61 10.51 21.31
C LEU A 241 29.97 10.66 20.60
N THR A 242 31.08 10.61 21.32
CA THR A 242 32.44 10.68 20.76
C THR A 242 33.15 9.33 20.72
N ASP A 243 32.40 8.22 20.76
CA ASP A 243 32.96 6.87 20.71
C ASP A 243 33.59 6.58 19.33
N ASP A 244 34.67 5.80 19.28
CA ASP A 244 35.35 5.44 18.04
C ASP A 244 34.46 4.65 17.06
N TYR A 245 33.45 3.93 17.57
CA TYR A 245 32.63 3.02 16.78
C TYR A 245 31.26 3.60 16.40
N GLU A 246 30.91 3.50 15.11
CA GLU A 246 29.69 4.12 14.57
C GLU A 246 28.40 3.63 15.23
N ASP A 247 28.25 2.32 15.48
CA ASP A 247 27.01 1.76 16.07
C ASP A 247 26.79 2.22 17.52
N VAL A 248 27.87 2.59 18.24
CA VAL A 248 27.77 3.15 19.59
C VAL A 248 27.27 4.58 19.49
N ARG A 249 27.86 5.40 18.62
CA ARG A 249 27.41 6.78 18.38
C ARG A 249 25.96 6.83 17.92
N THR A 250 25.55 6.02 16.94
CA THR A 250 24.14 5.93 16.49
C THR A 250 23.19 5.57 17.64
N ALA A 251 23.57 4.60 18.49
CA ALA A 251 22.76 4.25 19.65
C ALA A 251 22.74 5.37 20.71
N ALA A 252 23.86 6.06 20.93
CA ALA A 252 23.94 7.17 21.86
C ALA A 252 23.05 8.34 21.43
N VAL A 253 23.04 8.71 20.14
CA VAL A 253 22.18 9.78 19.61
C VAL A 253 20.69 9.48 19.85
N LYS A 254 20.25 8.24 19.59
CA LYS A 254 18.87 7.81 19.89
C LYS A 254 18.53 7.93 21.38
N LEU A 255 19.45 7.52 22.25
CA LEU A 255 19.21 7.59 23.68
C LEU A 255 19.21 9.04 24.19
N MET A 256 20.07 9.90 23.64
CA MET A 256 20.06 11.33 23.90
C MET A 256 18.70 11.93 23.54
N TRP A 257 18.20 11.62 22.35
CA TRP A 257 16.87 12.04 21.89
C TRP A 257 15.74 11.59 22.83
N ILE A 258 15.78 10.34 23.33
CA ILE A 258 14.80 9.84 24.32
C ILE A 258 14.89 10.66 25.62
N LEU A 259 16.11 10.90 26.13
CA LEU A 259 16.31 11.65 27.38
C LEU A 259 15.81 13.10 27.26
N CYS A 260 15.99 13.75 26.10
CA CYS A 260 15.44 15.08 25.83
C CYS A 260 13.90 15.11 25.93
N HIS A 261 13.21 14.04 25.51
CA HIS A 261 11.76 13.95 25.63
C HIS A 261 11.29 13.61 27.04
N LEU A 262 12.07 12.83 27.79
CA LEU A 262 11.73 12.43 29.15
C LEU A 262 11.94 13.54 30.17
N TYR A 263 13.02 14.32 30.03
CA TYR A 263 13.44 15.32 31.03
C TYR A 263 13.75 16.70 30.42
N PRO A 264 12.84 17.32 29.65
CA PRO A 264 13.13 18.53 28.89
C PRO A 264 13.56 19.72 29.76
N GLU A 265 12.91 19.90 30.92
CA GLU A 265 13.13 21.02 31.85
C GLU A 265 14.23 20.78 32.88
N SER A 266 14.85 19.59 32.89
CA SER A 266 15.97 19.33 33.81
C SER A 266 17.18 20.18 33.42
N THR A 267 17.90 20.73 34.40
CA THR A 267 19.10 21.54 34.12
C THR A 267 20.36 20.69 34.17
N VAL A 268 21.29 21.00 33.27
CA VAL A 268 22.58 20.32 33.15
C VAL A 268 23.68 21.39 33.17
N PRO A 269 24.79 21.18 33.89
CA PRO A 269 25.91 22.10 33.88
C PRO A 269 26.60 22.10 32.51
N VAL A 270 26.88 23.30 31.99
CA VAL A 270 27.65 23.46 30.76
C VAL A 270 29.14 23.20 31.05
N PRO A 271 29.85 22.41 30.22
CA PRO A 271 31.29 22.26 30.36
C PRO A 271 31.98 23.63 30.24
N GLU A 272 32.85 23.98 31.20
CA GLU A 272 33.69 25.19 31.18
C GLU A 272 32.99 26.53 31.49
N SER A 273 31.73 26.52 31.96
CA SER A 273 31.04 27.69 32.51
C SER A 273 30.21 27.37 33.75
N ASP A 274 29.95 28.34 34.61
CA ASP A 274 29.05 28.22 35.77
C ASP A 274 27.55 28.26 35.39
N ASP A 275 27.23 28.39 34.10
CA ASP A 275 25.85 28.46 33.62
C ASP A 275 25.21 27.06 33.48
N GLU A 276 23.92 27.00 33.81
CA GLU A 276 23.07 25.83 33.64
C GLU A 276 22.16 25.99 32.42
N ILE A 277 22.05 24.95 31.60
CA ILE A 277 21.15 24.92 30.44
C ILE A 277 20.12 23.80 30.58
N ARG A 278 18.97 23.97 29.92
CA ARG A 278 17.94 22.93 29.87
C ARG A 278 18.47 21.71 29.09
N LEU A 279 18.17 20.51 29.57
CA LEU A 279 18.63 19.26 28.97
C LEU A 279 18.19 19.12 27.51
N VAL A 280 16.96 19.56 27.19
CA VAL A 280 16.48 19.55 25.80
C VAL A 280 17.34 20.42 24.89
N ASP A 281 17.79 21.57 25.38
CA ASP A 281 18.60 22.52 24.62
C ASP A 281 20.05 22.00 24.47
N ASP A 282 20.66 21.45 25.53
CA ASP A 282 22.00 20.83 25.45
C ASP A 282 21.98 19.59 24.54
N GLY A 283 20.98 18.73 24.72
CA GLY A 283 20.82 17.52 23.94
C GLY A 283 20.54 17.82 22.47
N PHE A 284 19.75 18.86 22.17
CA PHE A 284 19.56 19.35 20.81
C PHE A 284 20.88 19.81 20.18
N ALA A 285 21.65 20.66 20.88
CA ALA A 285 22.96 21.12 20.40
C ALA A 285 23.95 19.96 20.17
N LYS A 286 23.94 18.95 21.05
CA LYS A 286 24.75 17.74 20.86
C LYS A 286 24.31 16.91 19.67
N ILE A 287 23.01 16.73 19.43
CA ILE A 287 22.49 16.02 18.25
C ILE A 287 22.81 16.81 16.97
N CYS A 288 22.70 18.14 16.99
CA CYS A 288 23.14 18.99 15.87
C CYS A 288 24.61 18.77 15.52
N ASN A 289 25.51 18.67 16.51
CA ASN A 289 26.91 18.37 16.25
C ASN A 289 27.11 17.00 15.56
N MET A 290 26.24 16.02 15.84
CA MET A 290 26.28 14.70 15.20
C MET A 290 25.86 14.73 13.73
N MET A 291 25.28 15.83 13.24
CA MET A 291 25.10 16.05 11.80
C MET A 291 26.43 16.24 11.07
N ASN A 292 27.52 16.54 11.77
CA ASN A 292 28.85 16.66 11.21
C ASN A 292 29.72 15.40 11.44
N ASP A 293 29.09 14.26 11.78
CA ASP A 293 29.80 13.00 12.03
C ASP A 293 30.46 12.44 10.75
N ILE A 294 31.56 11.71 10.93
CA ILE A 294 32.29 11.06 9.84
C ILE A 294 31.42 9.99 9.14
N SER A 295 30.56 9.29 9.89
CA SER A 295 29.68 8.25 9.35
C SER A 295 28.34 8.83 8.89
N MET A 296 28.03 8.63 7.60
CA MET A 296 26.73 8.95 7.01
C MET A 296 25.56 8.43 7.85
N LYS A 297 25.65 7.20 8.39
CA LYS A 297 24.55 6.60 9.18
C LYS A 297 24.22 7.41 10.43
N VAL A 298 25.26 7.95 11.09
CA VAL A 298 25.09 8.78 12.29
C VAL A 298 24.50 10.13 11.90
N ARG A 299 24.97 10.73 10.78
CA ARG A 299 24.41 11.99 10.26
C ARG A 299 22.93 11.88 9.90
N VAL A 300 22.53 10.83 9.18
CA VAL A 300 21.11 10.57 8.83
C VAL A 300 20.26 10.41 10.08
N GLU A 301 20.72 9.61 11.04
CA GLU A 301 19.99 9.38 12.28
C GLU A 301 19.85 10.66 13.11
N ALA A 302 20.93 11.43 13.25
CA ALA A 302 20.91 12.72 13.93
C ALA A 302 19.92 13.68 13.27
N ALA A 303 20.01 13.82 11.94
CA ALA A 303 19.10 14.66 11.16
C ALA A 303 17.64 14.26 11.41
N THR A 304 17.28 12.98 11.24
CA THR A 304 15.90 12.49 11.42
C THR A 304 15.35 12.76 12.83
N LEU A 305 16.18 12.66 13.87
CA LEU A 305 15.72 12.83 15.25
C LEU A 305 15.46 14.30 15.61
N LEU A 306 16.21 15.23 15.03
CA LEU A 306 16.07 16.67 15.31
C LEU A 306 14.67 17.19 15.00
N GLY A 307 14.03 16.69 13.95
CA GLY A 307 12.71 17.15 13.50
C GLY A 307 11.61 17.04 14.55
N SER A 308 11.77 16.14 15.53
CA SER A 308 10.77 15.86 16.57
C SER A 308 10.99 16.61 17.89
N LEU A 309 12.10 17.35 18.04
CA LEU A 309 12.45 18.07 19.27
C LEU A 309 11.78 19.45 19.32
N HIS A 310 10.46 19.48 19.51
CA HIS A 310 9.67 20.72 19.43
C HIS A 310 9.80 21.67 20.64
N GLN A 311 10.33 21.21 21.78
CA GLN A 311 10.42 22.01 23.03
C GLN A 311 11.72 22.82 23.14
N VAL A 312 12.53 22.81 22.09
CA VAL A 312 13.82 23.52 22.02
C VAL A 312 13.59 25.03 21.98
N SER A 313 14.49 25.78 22.59
CA SER A 313 14.40 27.25 22.58
C SER A 313 14.55 27.80 21.16
N PRO A 314 13.79 28.85 20.78
CA PRO A 314 13.90 29.49 19.46
C PRO A 314 15.33 29.91 19.09
N LYS A 315 16.12 30.35 20.09
CA LYS A 315 17.53 30.73 19.91
C LYS A 315 18.39 29.59 19.33
N PHE A 316 18.19 28.36 19.79
CA PHE A 316 18.94 27.21 19.28
C PHE A 316 18.46 26.82 17.88
N LEU A 317 17.16 26.97 17.59
CA LEU A 317 16.62 26.76 16.25
C LEU A 317 17.20 27.78 15.26
N GLU A 318 17.20 29.06 15.59
CA GLU A 318 17.78 30.12 14.74
C GLU A 318 19.26 29.85 14.42
N GLN A 319 20.04 29.39 15.41
CA GLN A 319 21.45 29.05 15.21
C GLN A 319 21.67 27.91 14.21
N THR A 320 20.74 26.96 14.08
CA THR A 320 20.89 25.88 13.09
C THR A 320 20.86 26.37 11.63
N LEU A 321 20.31 27.55 11.40
CA LEU A 321 20.22 28.22 10.10
C LEU A 321 21.30 29.29 9.90
N ASP A 322 22.10 29.58 10.92
CA ASP A 322 23.17 30.56 10.81
C ASP A 322 24.24 30.04 9.84
N LYS A 323 24.21 30.55 8.60
CA LYS A 323 25.22 30.32 7.56
C LYS A 323 26.52 31.09 7.83
N LYS A 324 26.67 31.69 9.01
CA LYS A 324 27.90 32.37 9.44
C LYS A 324 29.00 31.33 9.53
N LEU A 325 29.65 31.11 8.39
CA LEU A 325 30.88 30.38 8.25
C LEU A 325 31.87 30.97 9.25
N MET A 326 32.05 30.27 10.37
CA MET A 326 33.15 30.52 11.30
C MET A 326 34.45 29.99 10.69
N SER A 327 34.73 30.28 9.42
CA SER A 327 36.07 30.17 8.88
C SER A 327 36.84 31.41 9.35
N ASN A 328 37.52 31.28 10.50
CA ASN A 328 38.39 32.28 11.12
C ASN A 328 37.71 33.53 11.73
N MET A 329 36.54 33.40 12.40
CA MET A 329 35.90 34.52 13.15
C MET A 329 35.57 35.77 12.30
N ARG A 330 35.34 35.61 11.00
CA ARG A 330 35.01 36.71 10.07
C ARG A 330 33.59 36.57 9.56
N GLN A 331 32.78 37.62 9.70
CA GLN A 331 31.40 37.60 9.19
C GLN A 331 31.37 37.73 7.67
N LYS A 332 30.58 36.88 7.00
CA LYS A 332 30.22 37.03 5.59
C LYS A 332 28.70 36.90 5.46
N LYS A 333 28.07 37.91 4.88
CA LYS A 333 26.63 37.88 4.58
C LYS A 333 26.31 36.81 3.54
N SER A 334 25.23 36.06 3.75
CA SER A 334 24.74 35.10 2.77
C SER A 334 24.28 35.81 1.47
N ALA A 335 24.27 35.09 0.34
CA ALA A 335 23.69 35.61 -0.90
C ALA A 335 22.21 35.99 -0.73
N HIS A 336 21.47 35.23 0.07
CA HIS A 336 20.06 35.48 0.40
C HIS A 336 19.86 36.72 1.25
N GLU A 337 20.70 36.93 2.28
CA GLU A 337 20.64 38.15 3.10
C GLU A 337 20.90 39.40 2.25
N ARG A 338 21.83 39.31 1.29
CA ARG A 338 22.08 40.41 0.34
C ARG A 338 20.91 40.63 -0.61
N ALA A 339 20.34 39.57 -1.17
CA ALA A 339 19.17 39.68 -2.05
C ALA A 339 17.96 40.27 -1.30
N LYS A 340 17.74 39.86 -0.06
CA LYS A 340 16.72 40.41 0.84
C LYS A 340 16.98 41.87 1.18
N ASP A 341 18.22 42.25 1.52
CA ASP A 341 18.60 43.65 1.77
C ASP A 341 18.41 44.51 0.51
N HIS A 342 18.74 43.97 -0.68
CA HIS A 342 18.48 44.63 -1.96
C HIS A 342 16.99 44.82 -2.24
N TYR A 343 16.19 43.79 -2.00
CA TYR A 343 14.74 43.86 -2.13
C TYR A 343 14.13 44.87 -1.14
N ALA A 344 14.57 44.85 0.11
CA ALA A 344 14.09 45.75 1.16
C ALA A 344 14.52 47.21 0.94
N SER A 345 15.70 47.45 0.38
CA SER A 345 16.22 48.79 0.10
C SER A 345 15.66 49.41 -1.19
N GLY A 346 15.14 48.58 -2.12
CA GLY A 346 14.63 49.05 -3.41
C GLY A 346 15.70 49.68 -4.32
N GLU A 347 16.99 49.53 -3.99
CA GLU A 347 18.10 50.07 -4.77
C GLU A 347 18.46 49.14 -5.94
N TRP A 348 18.44 49.67 -7.15
CA TRP A 348 18.93 48.97 -8.34
C TRP A 348 20.42 48.63 -8.20
N SER A 349 20.78 47.38 -8.48
CA SER A 349 22.18 46.92 -8.49
C SER A 349 22.94 47.62 -9.63
N SER A 350 23.64 48.70 -9.32
CA SER A 350 24.68 49.24 -10.20
C SER A 350 25.88 48.30 -10.07
N GLY A 351 26.32 47.71 -11.20
CA GLY A 351 27.38 46.69 -11.28
C GLY A 351 28.78 47.10 -10.78
N GLN A 352 28.90 48.11 -9.91
CA GLN A 352 30.11 48.52 -9.20
C GLN A 352 30.28 47.86 -7.81
N LYS A 353 29.30 47.11 -7.30
CA LYS A 353 29.32 46.54 -5.93
C LYS A 353 30.04 45.18 -5.78
N TRP A 354 30.98 44.82 -6.66
CA TRP A 354 31.80 43.60 -6.48
C TRP A 354 32.73 43.66 -5.25
N ALA A 355 33.02 44.87 -4.75
CA ALA A 355 33.87 45.08 -3.57
C ALA A 355 33.16 44.83 -2.22
N ASP A 356 31.85 44.57 -2.20
CA ASP A 356 31.09 44.27 -0.97
C ASP A 356 31.14 42.78 -0.55
N ASP A 357 31.74 41.91 -1.36
CA ASP A 357 32.01 40.50 -1.02
C ASP A 357 33.20 40.32 -0.06
N ALA A 358 33.89 41.41 0.29
CA ALA A 358 35.00 41.37 1.25
C ALA A 358 34.47 41.11 2.67
N PRO A 359 35.01 40.12 3.40
CA PRO A 359 34.63 39.88 4.79
C PRO A 359 34.92 41.14 5.60
N LYS A 360 33.87 41.71 6.20
CA LYS A 360 33.95 42.88 7.07
C LYS A 360 33.59 42.41 8.48
N ASP A 361 34.38 42.88 9.44
CA ASP A 361 34.25 42.74 10.89
C ASP A 361 34.88 41.47 11.53
N GLU A 362 35.84 41.72 12.43
CA GLU A 362 36.25 40.79 13.48
C GLU A 362 35.16 40.80 14.56
N VAL A 363 34.53 39.65 14.79
CA VAL A 363 33.52 39.54 15.83
C VAL A 363 34.20 39.60 17.20
N ALA A 364 33.76 40.52 18.07
CA ALA A 364 34.27 40.58 19.44
C ALA A 364 34.06 39.21 20.12
N PRO A 365 35.10 38.59 20.72
CA PRO A 365 35.02 37.25 21.30
C PRO A 365 33.95 37.15 22.41
N GLU A 366 33.60 38.27 23.04
CA GLU A 366 32.55 38.38 24.08
C GLU A 366 31.13 38.23 23.52
N SER A 367 30.91 38.45 22.22
CA SER A 367 29.61 38.26 21.55
C SER A 367 29.39 36.84 21.04
N VAL A 368 30.44 36.02 21.04
CA VAL A 368 30.40 34.59 20.72
C VAL A 368 30.44 33.84 22.04
N THR A 369 29.28 33.70 22.70
CA THR A 369 29.16 32.82 23.86
C THR A 369 29.52 31.39 23.43
N LEU A 370 30.61 30.85 24.01
CA LEU A 370 31.12 29.48 23.82
C LEU A 370 30.04 28.38 24.00
N MET A 371 28.92 28.72 24.62
CA MET A 371 27.76 27.86 24.91
C MET A 371 27.00 27.39 23.65
N ASN A 372 27.27 27.97 22.47
CA ASN A 372 26.39 27.85 21.28
C ASN A 372 27.02 27.14 20.06
N MET A 373 28.21 26.55 20.16
CA MET A 373 28.91 26.02 18.97
C MET A 373 28.33 24.73 18.39
N GLY A 374 27.62 23.90 19.17
CA GLY A 374 27.12 22.60 18.72
C GLY A 374 25.95 22.65 17.73
N ALA A 375 25.09 23.67 17.85
CA ALA A 375 23.90 23.84 17.01
C ALA A 375 24.14 24.69 15.75
N CYS A 376 25.23 25.47 15.72
CA CYS A 376 25.47 26.45 14.67
C CYS A 376 25.59 25.82 13.28
N GLY A 377 24.77 26.28 12.34
CA GLY A 377 24.81 25.86 10.93
C GLY A 377 24.45 24.39 10.66
N ALA A 378 23.89 23.67 11.64
CA ALA A 378 23.65 22.23 11.53
C ALA A 378 22.73 21.88 10.34
N PHE A 379 21.61 22.58 10.16
CA PHE A 379 20.72 22.31 9.02
C PHE A 379 21.32 22.78 7.71
N VAL A 380 22.10 23.88 7.69
CA VAL A 380 22.82 24.34 6.49
C VAL A 380 23.77 23.25 6.00
N HIS A 381 24.58 22.69 6.90
CA HIS A 381 25.50 21.60 6.58
C HIS A 381 24.74 20.32 6.19
N GLY A 382 23.65 19.99 6.86
CA GLY A 382 22.84 18.82 6.52
C GLY A 382 22.19 18.90 5.14
N THR A 383 21.72 20.08 4.73
CA THR A 383 21.15 20.30 3.40
C THR A 383 22.22 20.35 2.30
N GLU A 384 23.44 20.77 2.64
CA GLU A 384 24.60 20.82 1.72
C GLU A 384 25.49 19.54 1.80
N ASP A 385 25.02 18.47 2.44
CA ASP A 385 25.80 17.23 2.65
C ASP A 385 26.18 16.53 1.32
N GLU A 386 27.18 15.66 1.33
CA GLU A 386 27.56 14.87 0.14
C GLU A 386 26.54 13.77 -0.21
N PHE A 387 25.77 13.27 0.77
CA PHE A 387 24.82 12.17 0.58
C PHE A 387 23.37 12.64 0.59
N LEU A 388 22.61 12.18 -0.41
CA LEU A 388 21.18 12.52 -0.57
C LEU A 388 20.33 12.04 0.62
N GLU A 389 20.73 10.97 1.31
CA GLU A 389 20.03 10.44 2.48
C GLU A 389 20.07 11.44 3.64
N VAL A 390 21.21 12.11 3.84
CA VAL A 390 21.38 13.14 4.87
C VAL A 390 20.60 14.40 4.46
N ARG A 391 20.73 14.84 3.19
CA ARG A 391 19.98 15.99 2.67
C ARG A 391 18.48 15.85 2.87
N ASN A 392 17.90 14.70 2.51
CA ASN A 392 16.47 14.44 2.70
C ASN A 392 16.07 14.40 4.18
N ALA A 393 16.83 13.72 5.02
CA ALA A 393 16.53 13.64 6.45
C ALA A 393 16.62 15.01 7.14
N ALA A 394 17.60 15.85 6.75
CA ALA A 394 17.75 17.22 7.24
C ALA A 394 16.58 18.09 6.78
N LEU A 395 16.19 17.98 5.51
CA LEU A 395 15.06 18.73 4.94
C LEU A 395 13.71 18.36 5.56
N ASP A 396 13.46 17.07 5.78
CA ASP A 396 12.25 16.58 6.46
C ASP A 396 12.18 17.13 7.89
N SER A 397 13.31 17.14 8.60
CA SER A 397 13.39 17.61 9.98
C SER A 397 13.29 19.12 10.10
N LEU A 398 13.89 19.85 9.16
CA LEU A 398 13.74 21.29 9.05
C LEU A 398 12.27 21.67 8.78
N CYS A 399 11.61 20.92 7.90
CA CYS A 399 10.20 21.10 7.56
C CYS A 399 9.28 20.84 8.77
N GLU A 400 9.53 19.77 9.54
CA GLU A 400 8.73 19.45 10.73
C GLU A 400 8.84 20.53 11.80
N LEU A 401 10.06 21.01 12.09
CA LEU A 401 10.28 22.11 13.04
C LEU A 401 9.66 23.43 12.56
N ALA A 402 9.79 23.74 11.26
CA ALA A 402 9.17 24.90 10.64
C ALA A 402 7.63 24.85 10.68
N ALA A 403 7.02 23.67 10.57
CA ALA A 403 5.57 23.53 10.64
C ALA A 403 5.00 23.90 12.02
N GLN A 404 5.80 23.85 13.09
CA GLN A 404 5.38 24.21 14.44
C GLN A 404 5.54 25.70 14.76
N SER A 405 6.43 26.42 14.07
CA SER A 405 6.73 27.83 14.34
C SER A 405 6.76 28.66 13.07
N GLN A 406 5.85 29.62 12.96
CA GLN A 406 5.79 30.53 11.81
C GLN A 406 7.04 31.41 11.68
N GLU A 407 7.61 31.87 12.79
CA GLU A 407 8.83 32.68 12.78
C GLU A 407 10.00 31.87 12.23
N PHE A 408 10.14 30.62 12.67
CA PHE A 408 11.18 29.72 12.17
C PHE A 408 10.96 29.32 10.71
N ALA A 409 9.70 29.09 10.29
CA ALA A 409 9.38 28.80 8.88
C ALA A 409 9.79 29.93 7.93
N ILE A 410 9.63 31.19 8.35
CA ILE A 410 10.04 32.35 7.55
C ILE A 410 11.56 32.44 7.45
N LEU A 411 12.30 31.99 8.47
CA LEU A 411 13.77 31.95 8.45
C LEU A 411 14.29 30.78 7.62
N SER A 412 13.64 29.60 7.69
CA SER A 412 14.09 28.38 7.03
C SER A 412 13.72 28.28 5.55
N GLN A 413 12.74 29.07 5.09
CA GLN A 413 12.23 28.99 3.72
C GLN A 413 13.33 29.11 2.64
N ASP A 414 14.33 29.97 2.85
CA ASP A 414 15.38 30.22 1.87
C ASP A 414 16.26 28.96 1.72
N SER A 415 16.59 28.30 2.84
CA SER A 415 17.33 27.03 2.83
C SER A 415 16.55 25.89 2.15
N ILE A 416 15.21 25.87 2.28
CA ILE A 416 14.36 24.89 1.58
C ILE A 416 14.31 25.19 0.07
N ILE A 417 14.21 26.48 -0.30
CA ILE A 417 14.15 26.91 -1.70
C ILE A 417 15.48 26.66 -2.42
N ASP A 418 16.61 26.80 -1.74
CA ASP A 418 17.93 26.44 -2.29
C ASP A 418 17.97 24.98 -2.78
N MET A 419 17.28 24.07 -2.08
CA MET A 419 17.19 22.66 -2.45
C MET A 419 16.37 22.39 -3.73
N PHE A 420 15.69 23.40 -4.28
CA PHE A 420 15.01 23.27 -5.58
C PHE A 420 15.99 23.21 -6.74
N ASN A 421 17.23 23.69 -6.57
CA ASN A 421 18.29 23.60 -7.58
C ASN A 421 19.28 22.45 -7.29
N ASP A 422 18.90 21.51 -6.43
CA ASP A 422 19.73 20.33 -6.13
C ASP A 422 19.90 19.44 -7.37
N GLU A 423 21.07 18.82 -7.49
CA GLU A 423 21.41 17.92 -8.60
C GLU A 423 20.55 16.64 -8.64
N ILE A 424 20.05 16.19 -7.50
CA ILE A 424 19.28 14.96 -7.35
C ILE A 424 17.77 15.24 -7.36
N GLU A 425 17.06 14.58 -8.27
CA GLU A 425 15.61 14.72 -8.43
C GLU A 425 14.81 14.45 -7.15
N SER A 426 15.17 13.41 -6.38
CA SER A 426 14.44 13.06 -5.15
C SER A 426 14.54 14.14 -4.08
N VAL A 427 15.68 14.83 -3.97
CA VAL A 427 15.89 15.94 -3.03
C VAL A 427 15.06 17.15 -3.46
N ARG A 428 15.08 17.51 -4.75
CA ARG A 428 14.22 18.58 -5.31
C ARG A 428 12.74 18.31 -5.04
N LEU A 429 12.29 17.09 -5.32
CA LEU A 429 10.90 16.68 -5.08
C LEU A 429 10.53 16.79 -3.60
N ASN A 430 11.43 16.40 -2.68
CA ASN A 430 11.19 16.54 -1.26
C ASN A 430 11.15 18.01 -0.81
N ALA A 431 11.99 18.88 -1.38
CA ALA A 431 11.98 20.32 -1.12
C ALA A 431 10.65 20.97 -1.52
N ILE A 432 10.14 20.63 -2.70
CA ILE A 432 8.84 21.11 -3.19
C ILE A 432 7.71 20.69 -2.25
N ASN A 433 7.68 19.41 -1.87
CA ASN A 433 6.67 18.90 -0.95
C ASN A 433 6.78 19.50 0.46
N SER A 434 8.01 19.78 0.91
CA SER A 434 8.27 20.43 2.19
C SER A 434 7.77 21.88 2.19
N LEU A 435 8.11 22.67 1.17
CA LEU A 435 7.60 24.05 1.07
C LEU A 435 6.08 24.08 0.93
N ARG A 436 5.47 23.11 0.22
CA ARG A 436 4.01 22.97 0.13
C ARG A 436 3.35 22.79 1.50
N LYS A 437 3.94 21.97 2.39
CA LYS A 437 3.44 21.80 3.77
C LYS A 437 3.49 23.11 4.57
N LEU A 438 4.48 23.96 4.27
CA LEU A 438 4.68 25.26 4.92
C LEU A 438 3.90 26.42 4.26
N SER A 439 3.08 26.15 3.23
CA SER A 439 2.36 27.17 2.45
C SER A 439 1.52 28.16 3.27
N ASN A 440 1.01 27.75 4.43
CA ASN A 440 0.23 28.64 5.32
C ASN A 440 1.08 29.61 6.14
N HIS A 441 2.37 29.32 6.32
CA HIS A 441 3.29 30.11 7.15
C HIS A 441 4.18 31.04 6.32
N VAL A 442 4.31 30.76 5.01
CA VAL A 442 5.28 31.39 4.12
C VAL A 442 4.60 32.16 3.00
N THR A 443 5.16 33.32 2.65
CA THR A 443 4.77 34.11 1.47
C THR A 443 5.99 34.25 0.57
N LEU A 444 5.84 33.92 -0.71
CA LEU A 444 6.96 33.97 -1.66
C LEU A 444 7.27 35.41 -2.10
N ARG A 445 8.57 35.66 -2.21
CA ARG A 445 9.17 36.87 -2.77
C ARG A 445 9.53 36.67 -4.25
N GLU A 446 9.77 37.77 -4.95
CA GLU A 446 10.07 37.76 -6.39
C GLU A 446 11.42 37.10 -6.71
N ASP A 447 12.45 37.31 -5.90
CA ASP A 447 13.78 36.69 -6.03
C ASP A 447 13.72 35.16 -5.91
N GLN A 448 12.90 34.65 -5.00
CA GLN A 448 12.71 33.22 -4.77
C GLN A 448 11.99 32.52 -5.93
N LEU A 449 11.08 33.23 -6.60
CA LEU A 449 10.27 32.66 -7.67
C LEU A 449 11.09 32.30 -8.91
N GLU A 450 12.20 32.99 -9.18
CA GLU A 450 13.07 32.66 -10.30
C GLU A 450 13.61 31.22 -10.16
N ILE A 451 14.09 30.86 -8.95
CA ILE A 451 14.56 29.51 -8.63
C ILE A 451 13.41 28.50 -8.70
N ILE A 452 12.29 28.82 -8.07
CA ILE A 452 11.12 27.93 -7.98
C ILE A 452 10.56 27.62 -9.37
N LEU A 453 10.40 28.62 -10.23
CA LEU A 453 9.83 28.45 -11.58
C LEU A 453 10.82 27.78 -12.54
N GLY A 454 12.13 27.83 -12.26
CA GLY A 454 13.14 27.07 -13.00
C GLY A 454 12.83 25.57 -13.06
N VAL A 455 12.26 25.01 -11.99
CA VAL A 455 11.89 23.59 -11.91
C VAL A 455 10.75 23.21 -12.88
N LEU A 456 9.93 24.15 -13.38
CA LEU A 456 8.95 23.87 -14.44
C LEU A 456 9.62 23.48 -15.78
N GLN A 457 10.93 23.69 -15.91
CA GLN A 457 11.73 23.32 -17.07
C GLN A 457 12.34 21.92 -16.97
N ASP A 458 12.21 21.25 -15.82
CA ASP A 458 12.74 19.90 -15.59
C ASP A 458 12.15 18.88 -16.56
N PHE A 459 12.93 17.87 -16.94
CA PHE A 459 12.43 16.75 -17.73
C PHE A 459 11.44 15.87 -16.95
N SER A 460 11.59 15.78 -15.62
CA SER A 460 10.76 14.95 -14.75
C SER A 460 9.34 15.49 -14.61
N THR A 461 8.35 14.71 -15.07
CA THR A 461 6.93 15.07 -14.94
C THR A 461 6.47 15.12 -13.48
N THR A 462 7.00 14.26 -12.61
CA THR A 462 6.62 14.19 -11.19
C THR A 462 7.02 15.46 -10.46
N THR A 463 8.24 15.96 -10.72
CA THR A 463 8.75 17.20 -10.12
C THR A 463 7.98 18.42 -10.61
N ARG A 464 7.72 18.52 -11.92
CA ARG A 464 6.88 19.60 -12.48
C ARG A 464 5.45 19.57 -11.94
N GLU A 465 4.86 18.38 -11.79
CA GLU A 465 3.52 18.23 -11.22
C GLU A 465 3.48 18.64 -9.75
N ALA A 466 4.44 18.17 -8.94
CA ALA A 466 4.55 18.55 -7.53
C ALA A 466 4.70 20.06 -7.35
N LEU A 467 5.48 20.71 -8.22
CA LEU A 467 5.64 22.16 -8.21
C LEU A 467 4.33 22.90 -8.49
N ARG A 468 3.59 22.50 -9.54
CA ARG A 468 2.28 23.10 -9.84
C ARG A 468 1.30 22.90 -8.69
N ASP A 469 1.34 21.74 -8.07
CA ASP A 469 0.53 21.41 -6.91
C ASP A 469 0.91 22.28 -5.69
N MET A 470 2.19 22.61 -5.51
CA MET A 470 2.67 23.55 -4.50
C MET A 470 2.24 25.00 -4.80
N LEU A 471 2.37 25.45 -6.06
CA LEU A 471 1.90 26.77 -6.51
C LEU A 471 0.38 26.95 -6.37
N CYS A 472 -0.40 25.87 -6.34
CA CYS A 472 -1.84 25.94 -6.04
C CYS A 472 -2.13 26.41 -4.61
N ASP A 473 -1.21 26.16 -3.68
CA ASP A 473 -1.41 26.32 -2.24
C ASP A 473 -0.68 27.56 -1.68
N VAL A 474 0.41 28.00 -2.32
CA VAL A 474 1.30 29.06 -1.82
C VAL A 474 0.84 30.48 -2.19
N ARG A 475 1.12 31.42 -1.27
CA ARG A 475 0.80 32.85 -1.43
C ARG A 475 1.95 33.64 -2.03
N VAL A 476 1.64 34.55 -2.94
CA VAL A 476 2.59 35.49 -3.54
C VAL A 476 2.33 36.93 -3.10
N SER A 477 3.38 37.75 -3.04
CA SER A 477 3.33 39.08 -2.44
C SER A 477 2.92 40.21 -3.40
N THR A 478 3.26 40.14 -4.68
CA THR A 478 3.11 41.26 -5.65
C THR A 478 2.43 40.82 -6.95
N LYS A 479 1.92 41.77 -7.75
CA LYS A 479 1.33 41.44 -9.05
C LYS A 479 2.38 40.93 -10.04
N GLU A 480 3.62 41.41 -9.93
CA GLU A 480 4.77 40.98 -10.73
C GLU A 480 5.10 39.51 -10.47
N SER A 481 5.11 39.11 -9.19
CA SER A 481 5.31 37.72 -8.79
C SER A 481 4.22 36.78 -9.30
N LEU A 482 2.94 37.22 -9.27
CA LEU A 482 1.84 36.50 -9.88
C LEU A 482 2.00 36.36 -11.40
N ASN A 483 2.37 37.47 -12.07
CA ASN A 483 2.60 37.47 -13.52
C ASN A 483 3.75 36.54 -13.92
N ALA A 484 4.84 36.49 -13.14
CA ALA A 484 5.95 35.56 -13.36
C ALA A 484 5.49 34.10 -13.29
N CYS A 485 4.66 33.75 -12.30
CA CYS A 485 4.06 32.41 -12.21
C CYS A 485 3.20 32.07 -13.43
N ILE A 486 2.37 33.02 -13.90
CA ILE A 486 1.52 32.83 -15.08
C ILE A 486 2.37 32.58 -16.33
N VAL A 487 3.36 33.45 -16.59
CA VAL A 487 4.27 33.32 -17.74
C VAL A 487 5.04 31.99 -17.67
N GLY A 488 5.56 31.62 -16.50
CA GLY A 488 6.27 30.35 -16.32
C GLY A 488 5.38 29.12 -16.59
N LEU A 489 4.11 29.16 -16.20
CA LEU A 489 3.15 28.10 -16.50
C LEU A 489 2.77 28.04 -17.99
N LEU A 490 2.67 29.17 -18.67
CA LEU A 490 2.43 29.22 -20.12
C LEU A 490 3.63 28.70 -20.91
N ASP A 491 4.85 29.05 -20.51
CA ASP A 491 6.08 28.50 -21.09
C ASP A 491 6.19 26.99 -20.85
N ASN A 492 5.80 26.52 -19.65
CA ASN A 492 5.69 25.09 -19.36
C ASN A 492 4.72 24.38 -20.31
N LEU A 493 3.55 24.96 -20.56
CA LEU A 493 2.54 24.40 -21.47
C LEU A 493 3.03 24.34 -22.93
N ARG A 494 3.77 25.37 -23.36
CA ARG A 494 4.38 25.42 -24.70
C ARG A 494 5.44 24.33 -24.89
N ARG A 495 6.24 24.06 -23.85
CA ARG A 495 7.32 23.06 -23.88
C ARG A 495 6.80 21.64 -23.65
N TYR A 496 5.79 21.47 -22.80
CA TYR A 496 5.21 20.20 -22.38
C TYR A 496 3.67 20.22 -22.49
N PRO A 497 3.10 20.05 -23.69
CA PRO A 497 1.65 20.06 -23.90
C PRO A 497 0.88 19.01 -23.09
N GLN A 498 1.53 17.91 -22.72
CA GLN A 498 0.96 16.86 -21.87
C GLN A 498 0.58 17.34 -20.47
N ASP A 499 1.19 18.43 -19.97
CA ASP A 499 0.95 18.96 -18.63
C ASP A 499 -0.33 19.83 -18.56
N LYS A 500 -1.03 20.04 -19.70
CA LYS A 500 -2.21 20.91 -19.88
C LYS A 500 -3.23 20.87 -18.73
N ARG A 501 -3.68 19.67 -18.34
CA ARG A 501 -4.70 19.52 -17.27
C ARG A 501 -4.21 20.01 -15.91
N SER A 502 -2.94 19.75 -15.60
CA SER A 502 -2.33 20.17 -14.33
C SER A 502 -2.03 21.67 -14.31
N VAL A 503 -1.63 22.26 -15.44
CA VAL A 503 -1.48 23.72 -15.59
C VAL A 503 -2.81 24.42 -15.40
N TRP A 504 -3.89 23.93 -16.03
CA TRP A 504 -5.24 24.49 -15.87
C TRP A 504 -5.75 24.44 -14.43
N LYS A 505 -5.52 23.32 -13.73
CA LYS A 505 -5.81 23.21 -12.30
C LYS A 505 -5.04 24.28 -11.52
N CYS A 506 -3.74 24.43 -11.79
CA CYS A 506 -2.88 25.42 -11.14
C CYS A 506 -3.37 26.86 -11.36
N MET A 507 -3.64 27.25 -12.61
CA MET A 507 -4.15 28.59 -12.96
C MET A 507 -5.45 28.92 -12.22
N LYS A 508 -6.38 27.95 -12.16
CA LYS A 508 -7.64 28.10 -11.40
C LYS A 508 -7.38 28.43 -9.93
N PHE A 509 -6.53 27.65 -9.26
CA PHE A 509 -6.25 27.86 -7.83
C PHE A 509 -5.47 29.15 -7.59
N LEU A 510 -4.51 29.45 -8.45
CA LEU A 510 -3.71 30.67 -8.36
C LEU A 510 -4.60 31.93 -8.47
N GLY A 511 -5.53 31.94 -9.44
CA GLY A 511 -6.50 33.02 -9.61
C GLY A 511 -7.49 33.12 -8.45
N LYS A 512 -7.96 31.98 -7.93
CA LYS A 512 -8.86 31.92 -6.76
C LYS A 512 -8.20 32.48 -5.49
N GLN A 513 -6.91 32.22 -5.28
CA GLN A 513 -6.20 32.68 -4.09
C GLN A 513 -5.83 34.17 -4.14
N HIS A 514 -5.60 34.73 -5.33
CA HIS A 514 -5.05 36.08 -5.50
C HIS A 514 -5.96 37.03 -6.32
N PRO A 515 -7.28 37.14 -6.05
CA PRO A 515 -8.20 37.91 -6.89
C PRO A 515 -7.80 39.40 -7.00
N HIS A 516 -7.27 39.99 -5.91
CA HIS A 516 -6.83 41.38 -5.88
C HIS A 516 -5.57 41.65 -6.71
N LEU A 517 -4.69 40.65 -6.86
CA LEU A 517 -3.48 40.75 -7.68
C LEU A 517 -3.76 40.44 -9.15
N THR A 518 -4.74 39.58 -9.43
CA THR A 518 -5.18 39.24 -10.80
C THR A 518 -5.85 40.42 -11.48
N LEU A 519 -6.72 41.16 -10.79
CA LEU A 519 -7.49 42.28 -11.36
C LEU A 519 -6.65 43.30 -12.16
N PRO A 520 -5.52 43.83 -11.67
CA PRO A 520 -4.69 44.75 -12.45
C PRO A 520 -3.95 44.11 -13.63
N LEU A 521 -3.83 42.78 -13.68
CA LEU A 521 -3.16 42.06 -14.76
C LEU A 521 -4.11 41.72 -15.92
N VAL A 522 -5.43 41.71 -15.69
CA VAL A 522 -6.44 41.33 -16.69
C VAL A 522 -6.26 42.02 -18.04
N PRO A 523 -6.08 43.36 -18.13
CA PRO A 523 -5.92 44.01 -19.43
C PRO A 523 -4.68 43.52 -20.19
N THR A 524 -3.59 43.26 -19.47
CA THR A 524 -2.34 42.75 -20.05
C THR A 524 -2.48 41.29 -20.47
N LEU A 525 -3.12 40.45 -19.65
CA LEU A 525 -3.28 39.02 -19.92
C LEU A 525 -4.22 38.74 -21.10
N LEU A 526 -5.30 39.51 -21.22
CA LEU A 526 -6.25 39.42 -22.33
C LEU A 526 -5.83 40.27 -23.55
N CYS A 527 -4.64 40.91 -23.49
CA CYS A 527 -4.14 41.80 -24.54
C CYS A 527 -5.12 42.92 -24.94
N LEU A 528 -5.91 43.43 -24.00
CA LEU A 528 -6.94 44.44 -24.27
C LEU A 528 -6.29 45.80 -24.55
N HIS A 529 -6.58 46.37 -25.72
CA HIS A 529 -6.17 47.73 -26.03
C HIS A 529 -7.28 48.72 -25.63
N PRO A 530 -6.99 49.84 -24.93
CA PRO A 530 -8.01 50.76 -24.44
C PRO A 530 -8.92 51.39 -25.51
N TYR A 531 -8.47 51.42 -26.76
CA TYR A 531 -9.15 52.09 -27.88
C TYR A 531 -9.42 51.19 -29.09
N PHE A 532 -8.88 49.96 -29.11
CA PHE A 532 -8.99 49.08 -30.27
C PHE A 532 -9.47 47.71 -29.80
N ASP A 533 -10.45 47.16 -30.49
CA ASP A 533 -10.84 45.77 -30.30
C ASP A 533 -9.76 44.90 -30.96
N THR A 534 -8.95 44.25 -30.14
CA THR A 534 -7.97 43.27 -30.61
C THR A 534 -8.68 42.04 -31.18
N PRO A 535 -8.12 41.40 -32.22
CA PRO A 535 -8.69 40.18 -32.76
C PRO A 535 -8.76 39.12 -31.66
N GLU A 536 -9.91 38.44 -31.60
CA GLU A 536 -10.18 37.42 -30.59
C GLU A 536 -9.23 36.22 -30.77
N PRO A 537 -8.55 35.79 -29.69
CA PRO A 537 -7.69 34.61 -29.75
C PRO A 537 -8.49 33.32 -30.00
N ASP A 538 -7.81 32.32 -30.55
CA ASP A 538 -8.41 31.01 -30.85
C ASP A 538 -8.83 30.29 -29.55
N MET A 539 -10.05 29.76 -29.53
CA MET A 539 -10.60 29.03 -28.38
C MET A 539 -9.99 27.64 -28.20
N ASP A 540 -9.35 27.10 -29.24
CA ASP A 540 -8.62 25.83 -29.14
C ASP A 540 -7.22 26.02 -28.55
N ASP A 541 -6.72 27.25 -28.43
CA ASP A 541 -5.40 27.55 -27.87
C ASP A 541 -5.35 27.23 -26.36
N PRO A 542 -4.57 26.22 -25.93
CA PRO A 542 -4.42 25.87 -24.53
C PRO A 542 -3.89 27.02 -23.66
N ALA A 543 -3.08 27.91 -24.22
CA ALA A 543 -2.52 29.06 -23.50
C ALA A 543 -3.61 30.10 -23.20
N TYR A 544 -4.46 30.40 -24.18
CA TYR A 544 -5.58 31.33 -24.00
C TYR A 544 -6.61 30.80 -23.01
N ILE A 545 -6.98 29.51 -23.10
CA ILE A 545 -7.87 28.87 -22.09
C ILE A 545 -7.27 29.00 -20.69
N SER A 546 -5.94 28.84 -20.54
CA SER A 546 -5.27 28.95 -19.24
C SER A 546 -5.44 30.35 -18.61
N VAL A 547 -5.40 31.40 -19.43
CA VAL A 547 -5.67 32.79 -19.00
C VAL A 547 -7.14 32.97 -18.67
N LEU A 548 -8.05 32.47 -19.51
CA LEU A 548 -9.50 32.57 -19.28
C LEU A 548 -9.94 31.87 -18.00
N LEU A 549 -9.23 30.84 -17.54
CA LEU A 549 -9.51 30.18 -16.27
C LEU A 549 -9.25 31.09 -15.05
N MET A 550 -8.43 32.13 -15.18
CA MET A 550 -8.19 33.12 -14.13
C MET A 550 -9.19 34.28 -14.18
N ASP A 551 -9.58 34.73 -15.37
CA ASP A 551 -10.63 35.73 -15.57
C ASP A 551 -11.40 35.51 -16.88
N TYR A 552 -12.73 35.61 -16.83
CA TYR A 552 -13.60 35.15 -17.91
C TYR A 552 -14.18 36.30 -18.71
N THR A 553 -14.13 36.23 -20.05
CA THR A 553 -15.00 37.04 -20.89
C THR A 553 -16.40 36.42 -20.90
N TRP A 554 -17.45 37.27 -20.90
CA TRP A 554 -18.83 36.79 -20.84
C TRP A 554 -19.22 35.84 -21.99
N GLN A 555 -18.64 36.04 -23.18
CA GLN A 555 -18.90 35.22 -24.36
C GLN A 555 -18.32 33.81 -24.21
N HIS A 556 -17.13 33.68 -23.62
CA HIS A 556 -16.46 32.40 -23.45
C HIS A 556 -16.81 31.68 -22.16
N TYR A 557 -17.29 32.40 -21.15
CA TYR A 557 -17.70 31.81 -19.87
C TYR A 557 -18.74 30.69 -20.05
N THR A 558 -19.80 30.92 -20.82
CA THR A 558 -20.87 29.93 -21.03
C THR A 558 -20.31 28.66 -21.67
N TYR A 559 -19.51 28.80 -22.73
CA TYR A 559 -18.88 27.68 -23.41
C TYR A 559 -17.90 26.90 -22.51
N LEU A 560 -17.04 27.61 -21.79
CA LEU A 560 -16.07 26.99 -20.87
C LEU A 560 -16.76 26.33 -19.67
N ARG A 561 -17.89 26.86 -19.22
CA ARG A 561 -18.67 26.27 -18.13
C ARG A 561 -19.32 24.95 -18.55
N GLU A 562 -19.83 24.88 -19.77
CA GLU A 562 -20.38 23.64 -20.34
C GLU A 562 -19.28 22.61 -20.61
N SER A 563 -18.14 23.05 -21.15
CA SER A 563 -17.04 22.16 -21.55
C SER A 563 -16.16 21.70 -20.38
N LEU A 564 -15.93 22.55 -19.38
CA LEU A 564 -15.02 22.34 -18.25
C LEU A 564 -15.68 22.70 -16.90
N PRO A 565 -16.76 22.01 -16.49
CA PRO A 565 -17.53 22.34 -15.29
C PRO A 565 -16.74 22.18 -13.99
N ASP A 566 -15.71 21.33 -13.98
CA ASP A 566 -14.86 21.12 -12.80
C ASP A 566 -13.86 22.27 -12.58
N LEU A 567 -13.52 23.01 -13.64
CA LEU A 567 -12.50 24.06 -13.60
C LEU A 567 -13.11 25.46 -13.47
N VAL A 568 -14.24 25.73 -14.12
CA VAL A 568 -14.88 27.05 -14.13
C VAL A 568 -15.96 27.14 -13.03
N PRO A 569 -15.86 28.05 -12.05
CA PRO A 569 -16.86 28.22 -10.99
C PRO A 569 -18.14 28.90 -11.51
N VAL A 570 -19.24 28.76 -10.77
CA VAL A 570 -20.50 29.47 -11.06
C VAL A 570 -20.41 30.91 -10.56
N LEU A 571 -20.51 31.87 -11.48
CA LEU A 571 -20.56 33.29 -11.16
C LEU A 571 -21.95 33.70 -10.69
N LYS A 572 -22.02 34.39 -9.55
CA LYS A 572 -23.28 34.81 -8.91
C LYS A 572 -24.07 35.92 -9.63
N ASN A 573 -23.56 36.45 -10.75
CA ASN A 573 -24.10 37.64 -11.41
C ASN A 573 -24.97 37.38 -12.65
N GLN A 574 -25.54 36.18 -12.80
CA GLN A 574 -26.66 35.97 -13.73
C GLN A 574 -27.82 35.27 -12.99
N ASN A 575 -28.88 36.05 -12.76
CA ASN A 575 -30.25 35.62 -12.48
C ASN A 575 -30.41 34.46 -11.47
N GLU A 576 -30.51 34.80 -10.18
CA GLU A 576 -31.13 33.96 -9.15
C GLU A 576 -32.64 33.64 -9.41
N ASP A 577 -33.17 33.85 -10.62
CA ASP A 577 -34.60 33.70 -10.93
C ASP A 577 -34.96 32.63 -11.98
N LYS A 578 -34.01 31.85 -12.52
CA LYS A 578 -34.36 30.66 -13.32
C LYS A 578 -33.38 29.51 -13.06
N ASP A 579 -33.87 28.52 -12.32
CA ASP A 579 -33.38 27.13 -12.19
C ASP A 579 -32.69 26.66 -10.89
N ASP A 580 -32.68 27.45 -9.81
CA ASP A 580 -32.36 26.92 -8.46
C ASP A 580 -33.58 26.40 -7.67
N ASN A 581 -34.75 26.33 -8.33
CA ASN A 581 -35.93 25.63 -7.83
C ASN A 581 -36.19 24.31 -8.59
N LEU A 582 -35.17 23.44 -8.68
CA LEU A 582 -35.39 21.99 -8.83
C LEU A 582 -34.94 21.18 -7.59
N PRO A 583 -35.49 21.43 -6.39
CA PRO A 583 -35.42 20.45 -5.31
C PRO A 583 -36.40 19.30 -5.65
N GLY A 584 -35.99 18.33 -6.47
CA GLY A 584 -36.90 17.22 -6.79
C GLY A 584 -36.47 16.09 -7.73
N SER A 585 -35.30 16.11 -8.39
CA SER A 585 -34.96 15.02 -9.33
C SER A 585 -34.25 13.81 -8.68
N SER A 586 -33.48 14.02 -7.61
CA SER A 586 -32.68 12.95 -6.98
C SER A 586 -33.49 11.92 -6.19
N SER A 587 -34.62 12.33 -5.61
CA SER A 587 -35.57 11.42 -4.96
C SER A 587 -36.35 10.58 -5.97
N SER A 588 -36.64 11.13 -7.16
CA SER A 588 -37.41 10.48 -8.22
C SER A 588 -36.71 9.21 -8.73
N VAL A 589 -35.43 9.29 -9.13
CA VAL A 589 -34.70 8.13 -9.71
C VAL A 589 -34.47 7.02 -8.67
N SER A 590 -34.10 7.37 -7.44
CA SER A 590 -33.91 6.38 -6.37
C SER A 590 -35.22 5.68 -6.00
N SER A 591 -36.32 6.44 -5.94
CA SER A 591 -37.66 5.88 -5.72
C SER A 591 -38.12 4.99 -6.89
N PHE A 592 -37.75 5.34 -8.12
CA PHE A 592 -38.04 4.56 -9.31
C PHE A 592 -37.25 3.23 -9.34
N ILE A 593 -35.97 3.24 -8.97
CA ILE A 593 -35.18 1.99 -8.80
C ILE A 593 -35.80 1.11 -7.72
N GLN A 594 -36.28 1.69 -6.61
CA GLN A 594 -37.00 0.94 -5.57
C GLN A 594 -38.33 0.37 -6.08
N GLN A 595 -39.09 1.12 -6.88
CA GLN A 595 -40.30 0.62 -7.54
C GLN A 595 -39.99 -0.54 -8.50
N ILE A 596 -38.94 -0.43 -9.31
CA ILE A 596 -38.45 -1.53 -10.15
C ILE A 596 -38.09 -2.75 -9.29
N THR A 597 -37.42 -2.54 -8.15
CA THR A 597 -37.02 -3.64 -7.25
C THR A 597 -38.24 -4.37 -6.71
N GLN A 598 -39.26 -3.65 -6.24
CA GLN A 598 -40.53 -4.21 -5.77
C GLN A 598 -41.28 -4.94 -6.89
N GLN A 599 -41.24 -4.41 -8.11
CA GLN A 599 -41.82 -5.05 -9.29
C GLN A 599 -41.07 -6.36 -9.64
N VAL A 600 -39.76 -6.40 -9.43
CA VAL A 600 -38.89 -7.55 -9.71
C VAL A 600 -39.03 -8.66 -8.67
N GLU A 601 -39.36 -8.35 -7.41
CA GLU A 601 -39.55 -9.35 -6.34
C GLU A 601 -40.59 -10.42 -6.69
N ASN A 602 -41.65 -10.05 -7.40
CA ASN A 602 -42.72 -10.97 -7.76
C ASN A 602 -42.42 -11.85 -8.99
N ILE A 603 -41.32 -11.61 -9.71
CA ILE A 603 -40.99 -12.29 -10.97
C ILE A 603 -40.85 -13.82 -10.80
N CYS A 604 -40.40 -14.29 -9.63
CA CYS A 604 -40.25 -15.73 -9.34
C CYS A 604 -41.58 -16.51 -9.36
N SER A 605 -42.71 -15.80 -9.21
CA SER A 605 -44.07 -16.37 -9.11
C SER A 605 -44.87 -16.28 -10.42
N MET A 606 -44.39 -15.52 -11.41
CA MET A 606 -45.09 -15.25 -12.66
C MET A 606 -44.85 -16.33 -13.72
N GLU A 607 -45.73 -16.41 -14.71
CA GLU A 607 -45.51 -17.24 -15.89
C GLU A 607 -44.33 -16.73 -16.73
N ASN A 608 -43.59 -17.64 -17.37
CA ASN A 608 -42.36 -17.29 -18.09
C ASN A 608 -42.58 -16.25 -19.21
N ASN A 609 -43.74 -16.25 -19.87
CA ASN A 609 -44.06 -15.30 -20.94
C ASN A 609 -44.29 -13.87 -20.43
N THR A 610 -45.00 -13.72 -19.31
CA THR A 610 -45.26 -12.41 -18.69
C THR A 610 -43.99 -11.88 -18.01
N ALA A 611 -43.23 -12.76 -17.35
CA ALA A 611 -41.91 -12.43 -16.81
C ALA A 611 -40.94 -11.93 -17.89
N GLN A 612 -40.93 -12.58 -19.08
CA GLN A 612 -40.07 -12.16 -20.19
C GLN A 612 -40.40 -10.74 -20.70
N GLN A 613 -41.68 -10.41 -20.91
CA GLN A 613 -42.09 -9.08 -21.37
C GLN A 613 -41.76 -8.00 -20.35
N MET A 614 -41.99 -8.28 -19.07
CA MET A 614 -41.68 -7.37 -17.97
C MET A 614 -40.18 -7.11 -17.84
N LEU A 615 -39.35 -8.16 -17.88
CA LEU A 615 -37.90 -8.04 -17.86
C LEU A 615 -37.36 -7.24 -19.04
N GLN A 616 -37.95 -7.37 -20.25
CA GLN A 616 -37.54 -6.58 -21.42
C GLN A 616 -37.73 -5.07 -21.21
N VAL A 617 -38.88 -4.66 -20.64
CA VAL A 617 -39.16 -3.24 -20.37
C VAL A 617 -38.22 -2.71 -19.29
N ILE A 618 -38.10 -3.43 -18.18
CA ILE A 618 -37.27 -3.03 -17.03
C ILE A 618 -35.79 -2.91 -17.44
N VAL A 619 -35.27 -3.88 -18.19
CA VAL A 619 -33.89 -3.84 -18.67
C VAL A 619 -33.67 -2.60 -19.55
N LYS A 620 -34.60 -2.28 -20.45
CA LYS A 620 -34.50 -1.08 -21.30
C LYS A 620 -34.51 0.21 -20.48
N ASP A 621 -35.38 0.30 -19.47
CA ASP A 621 -35.48 1.49 -18.61
C ASP A 621 -34.22 1.67 -17.74
N LEU A 622 -33.67 0.57 -17.20
CA LEU A 622 -32.43 0.60 -16.41
C LEU A 622 -31.21 1.01 -17.23
N HIS A 623 -31.09 0.52 -18.48
CA HIS A 623 -30.02 0.96 -19.38
C HIS A 623 -30.15 2.46 -19.66
N LYS A 624 -31.36 2.96 -19.92
CA LYS A 624 -31.60 4.39 -20.15
C LYS A 624 -31.27 5.24 -18.91
N ILE A 625 -31.58 4.76 -17.70
CA ILE A 625 -31.19 5.44 -16.45
C ILE A 625 -29.67 5.48 -16.30
N SER A 626 -28.98 4.40 -16.67
CA SER A 626 -27.53 4.33 -16.57
C SER A 626 -26.80 5.35 -17.45
N GLU A 627 -27.41 5.75 -18.58
CA GLU A 627 -26.90 6.80 -19.47
C GLU A 627 -27.21 8.22 -18.98
N LEU A 628 -28.35 8.41 -18.30
CA LEU A 628 -28.85 9.74 -17.91
C LEU A 628 -28.34 10.22 -16.54
N ASP A 629 -28.15 9.32 -15.57
CA ASP A 629 -27.74 9.68 -14.21
C ASP A 629 -26.38 9.05 -13.84
N SER A 630 -25.32 9.86 -13.86
CA SER A 630 -23.96 9.44 -13.53
C SER A 630 -23.83 8.91 -12.08
N ARG A 631 -24.68 9.37 -11.15
CA ARG A 631 -24.58 9.01 -9.72
C ARG A 631 -25.09 7.60 -9.43
N ASN A 632 -26.20 7.21 -10.05
CA ASN A 632 -26.81 5.90 -9.89
C ASN A 632 -26.48 4.94 -11.06
N SER A 633 -25.71 5.40 -12.06
CA SER A 633 -25.33 4.64 -13.25
C SER A 633 -24.79 3.25 -12.91
N ALA A 634 -23.85 3.15 -11.96
CA ALA A 634 -23.26 1.88 -11.57
C ALA A 634 -24.27 0.87 -10.99
N SER A 635 -25.25 1.35 -10.22
CA SER A 635 -26.29 0.48 -9.67
C SER A 635 -27.25 0.04 -10.77
N ALA A 636 -27.74 0.99 -11.58
CA ALA A 636 -28.65 0.70 -12.69
C ALA A 636 -28.04 -0.27 -13.72
N GLU A 637 -26.77 -0.10 -14.07
CA GLU A 637 -26.06 -0.98 -15.01
C GLU A 637 -25.82 -2.38 -14.42
N CYS A 638 -25.47 -2.50 -13.14
CA CYS A 638 -25.32 -3.81 -12.49
C CYS A 638 -26.64 -4.59 -12.48
N ILE A 639 -27.74 -3.92 -12.11
CA ILE A 639 -29.09 -4.52 -12.08
C ILE A 639 -29.52 -4.85 -13.51
N GLY A 640 -29.30 -3.94 -14.46
CA GLY A 640 -29.59 -4.13 -15.88
C GLY A 640 -28.89 -5.35 -16.44
N ASN A 641 -27.58 -5.49 -16.20
CA ASN A 641 -26.78 -6.64 -16.63
C ASN A 641 -27.26 -7.96 -16.01
N PHE A 642 -27.59 -7.95 -14.71
CA PHE A 642 -28.12 -9.14 -14.04
C PHE A 642 -29.51 -9.51 -14.57
N LEU A 643 -30.45 -8.57 -14.67
CA LEU A 643 -31.79 -8.83 -15.19
C LEU A 643 -31.79 -9.20 -16.67
N GLN A 644 -30.85 -8.67 -17.45
CA GLN A 644 -30.61 -9.11 -18.82
C GLN A 644 -30.16 -10.58 -18.86
N SER A 645 -29.30 -11.01 -17.94
CA SER A 645 -28.92 -12.42 -17.82
C SER A 645 -30.12 -13.32 -17.47
N GLN A 646 -31.01 -12.86 -16.60
CA GLN A 646 -32.27 -13.58 -16.28
C GLN A 646 -33.23 -13.61 -17.46
N LEU A 647 -33.37 -12.51 -18.21
CA LEU A 647 -34.19 -12.44 -19.41
C LEU A 647 -33.74 -13.45 -20.46
N LEU A 648 -32.44 -13.50 -20.75
CA LEU A 648 -31.86 -14.45 -21.69
C LEU A 648 -32.08 -15.89 -21.21
N LEU A 649 -31.96 -16.15 -19.90
CA LEU A 649 -32.25 -17.45 -19.32
C LEU A 649 -33.72 -17.85 -19.50
N THR A 650 -34.67 -16.94 -19.23
CA THR A 650 -36.11 -17.18 -19.42
C THR A 650 -36.45 -17.44 -20.89
N GLN A 651 -35.81 -16.72 -21.83
CA GLN A 651 -35.96 -16.95 -23.27
C GLN A 651 -35.48 -18.34 -23.73
N LEU A 652 -34.43 -18.86 -23.11
CA LEU A 652 -33.96 -20.23 -23.39
C LEU A 652 -34.94 -21.28 -22.87
N MET A 653 -35.49 -21.06 -21.67
CA MET A 653 -36.45 -21.98 -21.06
C MET A 653 -37.79 -22.03 -21.82
N THR A 654 -38.32 -20.89 -22.28
CA THR A 654 -39.56 -20.84 -23.10
C THR A 654 -39.39 -21.54 -24.45
N LYS A 655 -38.21 -21.46 -25.06
CA LYS A 655 -37.91 -22.16 -26.33
C LYS A 655 -37.75 -23.67 -26.15
N GLN A 656 -37.08 -24.12 -25.09
CA GLN A 656 -36.87 -25.55 -24.81
C GLN A 656 -38.17 -26.30 -24.48
N THR A 657 -39.16 -25.65 -23.85
CA THR A 657 -40.47 -26.28 -23.58
C THR A 657 -41.31 -26.55 -24.84
N VAL A 658 -41.02 -25.87 -25.95
CA VAL A 658 -41.83 -25.92 -27.18
C VAL A 658 -41.22 -26.87 -28.24
N SER A 659 -39.95 -27.25 -28.11
CA SER A 659 -39.25 -28.02 -29.15
C SER A 659 -38.54 -29.26 -28.58
N SER A 660 -39.25 -30.39 -28.59
CA SER A 660 -38.75 -31.72 -28.20
C SER A 660 -37.80 -32.35 -29.23
N SER A 661 -37.47 -31.64 -30.31
CA SER A 661 -36.51 -32.09 -31.33
C SER A 661 -35.97 -30.89 -32.09
N CYS A 662 -34.76 -30.43 -31.79
CA CYS A 662 -34.00 -29.63 -32.74
C CYS A 662 -32.50 -29.69 -32.45
N ILE A 663 -31.79 -29.63 -33.57
CA ILE A 663 -30.36 -29.67 -33.87
C ILE A 663 -29.56 -28.70 -32.99
N MET A 664 -28.22 -28.90 -32.92
CA MET A 664 -27.27 -27.98 -32.29
C MET A 664 -27.57 -26.51 -32.66
N ASP A 665 -28.26 -25.79 -31.78
CA ASP A 665 -28.48 -24.37 -31.98
C ASP A 665 -27.25 -23.63 -31.49
N ASN A 666 -26.34 -23.29 -32.42
CA ASN A 666 -25.23 -22.36 -32.17
C ASN A 666 -25.72 -21.05 -31.50
N HIS A 667 -26.97 -20.67 -31.75
CA HIS A 667 -27.65 -19.56 -31.08
C HIS A 667 -27.80 -19.78 -29.55
N THR A 668 -28.11 -21.00 -29.10
CA THR A 668 -28.23 -21.34 -27.68
C THR A 668 -26.88 -21.20 -26.98
N LEU A 669 -25.80 -21.71 -27.61
CA LEU A 669 -24.45 -21.55 -27.08
C LEU A 669 -24.02 -20.08 -27.01
N ALA A 670 -24.24 -19.30 -28.07
CA ALA A 670 -23.95 -17.86 -28.07
C ALA A 670 -24.74 -17.09 -26.99
N THR A 671 -26.00 -17.46 -26.76
CA THR A 671 -26.83 -16.86 -25.70
C THR A 671 -26.29 -17.20 -24.31
N VAL A 672 -25.87 -18.44 -24.09
CA VAL A 672 -25.27 -18.90 -22.82
C VAL A 672 -23.92 -18.21 -22.58
N GLU A 673 -23.07 -18.09 -23.60
CA GLU A 673 -21.82 -17.34 -23.51
C GLU A 673 -22.06 -15.90 -23.10
N LYS A 674 -23.12 -15.25 -23.64
CA LYS A 674 -23.50 -13.91 -23.24
C LYS A 674 -23.94 -13.82 -21.77
N ILE A 675 -24.68 -14.82 -21.27
CA ILE A 675 -25.05 -14.89 -19.84
C ILE A 675 -23.80 -15.03 -18.96
N LEU A 676 -22.83 -15.87 -19.36
CA LEU A 676 -21.57 -16.04 -18.63
C LEU A 676 -20.70 -14.78 -18.66
N GLU A 677 -20.71 -14.02 -19.76
CA GLU A 677 -20.05 -12.73 -19.85
C GLU A 677 -20.67 -11.71 -18.88
N LEU A 678 -21.99 -11.56 -18.90
CA LEU A 678 -22.72 -10.62 -18.02
C LEU A 678 -22.53 -10.94 -16.54
N THR A 679 -22.58 -12.22 -16.16
CA THR A 679 -22.36 -12.65 -14.76
C THR A 679 -20.93 -12.37 -14.29
N LYS A 680 -19.92 -12.59 -15.15
CA LYS A 680 -18.52 -12.23 -14.87
C LYS A 680 -18.33 -10.72 -14.70
N ILE A 681 -18.98 -9.92 -15.56
CA ILE A 681 -19.00 -8.46 -15.45
C ILE A 681 -19.58 -8.04 -14.10
N CYS A 682 -20.75 -8.56 -13.73
CA CYS A 682 -21.38 -8.28 -12.44
C CYS A 682 -20.48 -8.64 -11.25
N GLN A 683 -19.82 -9.80 -11.28
CA GLN A 683 -18.99 -10.27 -10.16
C GLN A 683 -17.69 -9.48 -9.97
N HIS A 684 -17.07 -9.01 -11.05
CA HIS A 684 -15.71 -8.49 -11.00
C HIS A 684 -15.61 -6.98 -11.20
N ILE A 685 -16.46 -6.38 -12.06
CA ILE A 685 -16.37 -4.94 -12.38
C ILE A 685 -17.05 -4.09 -11.32
N PHE A 686 -18.05 -4.63 -10.61
CA PHE A 686 -18.80 -3.89 -9.60
C PHE A 686 -18.28 -4.18 -8.19
N VAL A 687 -18.15 -3.11 -7.40
CA VAL A 687 -17.70 -3.13 -6.01
C VAL A 687 -18.86 -2.72 -5.10
N GLY A 688 -18.96 -3.37 -3.94
CA GLY A 688 -20.03 -3.12 -2.96
C GLY A 688 -21.16 -4.15 -2.97
N LEU A 689 -21.03 -5.20 -3.79
CA LEU A 689 -21.96 -6.33 -3.79
C LEU A 689 -21.86 -7.13 -2.48
N GLY A 690 -23.01 -7.41 -1.87
CA GLY A 690 -23.13 -8.24 -0.68
C GLY A 690 -22.85 -9.71 -0.97
N ILE A 691 -22.60 -10.49 0.09
CA ILE A 691 -22.31 -11.93 -0.02
C ILE A 691 -23.48 -12.69 -0.66
N ALA A 692 -24.72 -12.30 -0.33
CA ALA A 692 -25.95 -12.87 -0.90
C ALA A 692 -26.12 -12.55 -2.39
N GLU A 693 -25.83 -11.32 -2.81
CA GLU A 693 -25.91 -10.87 -4.21
C GLU A 693 -24.89 -11.63 -5.08
N ILE A 694 -23.66 -11.78 -4.61
CA ILE A 694 -22.64 -12.62 -5.27
C ILE A 694 -23.09 -14.09 -5.32
N GLY A 695 -23.74 -14.58 -4.26
CA GLY A 695 -24.36 -15.91 -4.24
C GLY A 695 -25.41 -16.11 -5.33
N LEU A 696 -26.25 -15.11 -5.61
CA LEU A 696 -27.25 -15.15 -6.69
C LEU A 696 -26.61 -15.14 -8.08
N ILE A 697 -25.57 -14.33 -8.28
CA ILE A 697 -24.81 -14.27 -9.54
C ILE A 697 -24.18 -15.63 -9.83
N ARG A 698 -23.52 -16.25 -8.84
CA ARG A 698 -22.90 -17.58 -8.99
C ARG A 698 -23.91 -18.70 -9.21
N GLN A 699 -25.09 -18.63 -8.59
CA GLN A 699 -26.18 -19.57 -8.88
C GLN A 699 -26.67 -19.43 -10.33
N THR A 700 -26.75 -18.19 -10.86
CA THR A 700 -27.10 -17.94 -12.25
C THR A 700 -26.03 -18.44 -13.22
N GLU A 701 -24.75 -18.26 -12.88
CA GLU A 701 -23.62 -18.85 -13.61
C GLU A 701 -23.73 -20.37 -13.67
N LEU A 702 -24.05 -21.03 -12.55
CA LEU A 702 -24.26 -22.48 -12.51
C LEU A 702 -25.41 -22.93 -13.43
N LYS A 703 -26.54 -22.22 -13.43
CA LYS A 703 -27.67 -22.50 -14.35
C LYS A 703 -27.23 -22.43 -15.81
N ALA A 704 -26.48 -21.38 -16.18
CA ALA A 704 -25.98 -21.19 -17.54
C ALA A 704 -24.98 -22.29 -17.96
N ILE A 705 -24.02 -22.63 -17.10
CA ILE A 705 -23.05 -23.72 -17.34
C ILE A 705 -23.79 -25.06 -17.49
N THR A 706 -24.85 -25.30 -16.73
CA THR A 706 -25.66 -26.53 -16.82
C THR A 706 -26.30 -26.66 -18.20
N ILE A 707 -26.88 -25.57 -18.73
CA ILE A 707 -27.45 -25.54 -20.09
C ILE A 707 -26.33 -25.72 -21.14
N GLN A 708 -25.15 -25.12 -20.92
CA GLN A 708 -23.99 -25.28 -21.81
C GLN A 708 -23.56 -26.74 -21.91
N ILE A 709 -23.39 -27.41 -20.76
CA ILE A 709 -22.99 -28.82 -20.69
C ILE A 709 -24.03 -29.70 -21.36
N LEU A 710 -25.33 -29.49 -21.08
CA LEU A 710 -26.41 -30.25 -21.72
C LEU A 710 -26.43 -30.07 -23.25
N THR A 711 -26.07 -28.89 -23.75
CA THR A 711 -25.99 -28.61 -25.18
C THR A 711 -24.76 -29.26 -25.82
N LEU A 712 -23.61 -29.17 -25.15
CA LEU A 712 -22.34 -29.73 -25.62
C LEU A 712 -22.30 -31.27 -25.55
N MET A 713 -22.90 -31.89 -24.52
CA MET A 713 -22.95 -33.34 -24.39
C MET A 713 -23.91 -34.01 -25.38
N LYS A 714 -24.84 -33.24 -25.96
CA LYS A 714 -25.69 -33.68 -27.08
C LYS A 714 -24.96 -33.62 -28.44
N ALA A 715 -23.84 -32.90 -28.53
CA ALA A 715 -22.96 -32.96 -29.69
C ALA A 715 -22.08 -34.21 -29.62
N GLU A 716 -21.80 -34.84 -30.76
CA GLU A 716 -20.94 -36.03 -30.85
C GLU A 716 -19.50 -35.69 -30.41
N MET A 717 -19.23 -35.79 -29.10
CA MET A 717 -17.91 -35.54 -28.51
C MET A 717 -17.28 -36.84 -28.02
N THR A 718 -15.95 -36.88 -28.00
CA THR A 718 -15.16 -37.99 -27.42
C THR A 718 -15.42 -38.15 -25.92
N ASN A 719 -15.58 -39.40 -25.43
CA ASN A 719 -15.86 -39.74 -24.03
C ASN A 719 -14.88 -39.10 -23.01
N GLU A 720 -13.61 -38.91 -23.37
CA GLU A 720 -12.60 -38.27 -22.49
C GLU A 720 -12.94 -36.81 -22.18
N LYS A 721 -13.37 -36.02 -23.18
CA LYS A 721 -13.77 -34.62 -23.01
C LYS A 721 -15.04 -34.48 -22.19
N GLN A 722 -15.97 -35.43 -22.33
CA GLN A 722 -17.20 -35.46 -21.54
C GLN A 722 -16.91 -35.74 -20.06
N GLN A 723 -15.93 -36.60 -19.77
CA GLN A 723 -15.50 -36.91 -18.41
C GLN A 723 -14.77 -35.74 -17.74
N ASP A 724 -13.91 -35.03 -18.47
CA ASP A 724 -13.24 -33.81 -17.97
C ASP A 724 -14.24 -32.68 -17.66
N MET A 725 -15.20 -32.46 -18.56
CA MET A 725 -16.30 -31.51 -18.34
C MET A 725 -17.12 -31.85 -17.09
N LYS A 726 -17.41 -33.13 -16.86
CA LYS A 726 -18.09 -33.62 -15.66
C LYS A 726 -17.28 -33.31 -14.40
N GLN A 727 -15.98 -33.61 -14.38
CA GLN A 727 -15.11 -33.35 -13.23
C GLN A 727 -15.01 -31.84 -12.90
N ASN A 728 -14.84 -31.00 -13.92
CA ASN A 728 -14.78 -29.55 -13.76
C ASN A 728 -16.12 -28.98 -13.24
N TYR A 729 -17.24 -29.50 -13.72
CA TYR A 729 -18.57 -29.12 -13.24
C TYR A 729 -18.81 -29.53 -11.78
N THR A 730 -18.47 -30.77 -11.37
CA THR A 730 -18.58 -31.17 -9.95
C THR A 730 -17.71 -30.29 -9.06
N LYS A 731 -16.49 -29.94 -9.50
CA LYS A 731 -15.61 -29.03 -8.75
C LYS A 731 -16.25 -27.65 -8.56
N LEU A 732 -16.88 -27.10 -9.60
CA LEU A 732 -17.64 -25.84 -9.50
C LEU A 732 -18.80 -25.94 -8.50
N ILE A 733 -19.56 -27.04 -8.53
CA ILE A 733 -20.66 -27.25 -7.58
C ILE A 733 -20.15 -27.33 -6.13
N LYS A 734 -19.07 -28.09 -5.88
CA LYS A 734 -18.46 -28.21 -4.54
C LYS A 734 -17.97 -26.85 -4.02
N ASN A 735 -17.34 -26.06 -4.89
CA ASN A 735 -16.92 -24.70 -4.56
C ASN A 735 -18.13 -23.81 -4.21
N LEU A 736 -19.21 -23.86 -4.98
CA LEU A 736 -20.43 -23.10 -4.70
C LEU A 736 -21.08 -23.55 -3.39
N LYS A 737 -21.16 -24.86 -3.13
CA LYS A 737 -21.71 -25.44 -1.88
C LYS A 737 -20.93 -24.95 -0.67
N SER A 738 -19.59 -24.95 -0.74
CA SER A 738 -18.74 -24.42 0.34
C SER A 738 -18.97 -22.92 0.57
N TYR A 739 -19.08 -22.14 -0.52
CA TYR A 739 -19.30 -20.70 -0.45
C TYR A 739 -20.66 -20.37 0.18
N LEU A 740 -21.76 -20.97 -0.28
CA LEU A 740 -23.11 -20.72 0.26
C LEU A 740 -23.24 -21.19 1.71
N SER A 741 -22.61 -22.31 2.08
CA SER A 741 -22.61 -22.82 3.46
C SER A 741 -21.87 -21.88 4.41
N SER A 742 -20.72 -21.34 4.00
CA SER A 742 -19.97 -20.35 4.80
C SER A 742 -20.69 -19.00 4.93
N SER A 743 -21.59 -18.70 3.98
CA SER A 743 -22.23 -17.40 3.81
C SER A 743 -23.66 -17.32 4.33
N GLN A 744 -24.22 -18.42 4.88
CA GLN A 744 -25.63 -18.53 5.35
C GLN A 744 -26.68 -18.07 4.30
N CYS A 745 -26.39 -18.23 3.01
CA CYS A 745 -27.31 -17.83 1.94
C CYS A 745 -28.24 -18.98 1.54
N HIS A 746 -29.52 -18.69 1.28
CA HIS A 746 -30.49 -19.70 0.85
C HIS A 746 -30.29 -20.05 -0.65
N PRO A 747 -30.03 -21.33 -0.99
CA PRO A 747 -29.99 -21.76 -2.38
C PRO A 747 -31.40 -21.78 -2.98
N ASP A 748 -31.51 -21.54 -4.28
CA ASP A 748 -32.76 -21.69 -5.02
C ASP A 748 -33.13 -23.18 -5.22
N ALA A 749 -34.36 -23.44 -5.70
CA ALA A 749 -34.88 -24.79 -5.89
C ALA A 749 -33.98 -25.65 -6.82
N PHE A 750 -33.44 -25.02 -7.87
CA PHE A 750 -32.48 -25.63 -8.80
C PHE A 750 -31.18 -26.04 -8.09
N THR A 751 -30.54 -25.11 -7.39
CA THR A 751 -29.26 -25.32 -6.72
C THR A 751 -29.38 -26.31 -5.57
N THR A 752 -30.52 -26.30 -4.87
CA THR A 752 -30.85 -27.28 -3.81
C THR A 752 -30.91 -28.70 -4.37
N TYR A 753 -31.59 -28.89 -5.51
CA TYR A 753 -31.67 -30.19 -6.18
C TYR A 753 -30.29 -30.65 -6.68
N ILE A 754 -29.51 -29.75 -7.31
CA ILE A 754 -28.15 -30.08 -7.74
C ILE A 754 -27.28 -30.49 -6.54
N PHE A 755 -27.37 -29.77 -5.41
CA PHE A 755 -26.64 -30.09 -4.18
C PHE A 755 -27.01 -31.43 -3.54
N SER A 756 -28.25 -31.89 -3.68
CA SER A 756 -28.64 -33.22 -3.20
C SER A 756 -28.12 -34.34 -4.09
N VAL A 757 -27.89 -34.05 -5.38
CA VAL A 757 -27.51 -35.06 -6.37
C VAL A 757 -25.98 -35.09 -6.62
N VAL A 758 -25.19 -34.13 -6.10
CA VAL A 758 -23.72 -34.03 -6.32
C VAL A 758 -22.95 -35.31 -6.00
N ASP A 759 -23.24 -35.92 -4.85
CA ASP A 759 -22.49 -37.10 -4.39
C ASP A 759 -22.82 -38.34 -5.25
N ASP A 760 -24.05 -38.40 -5.79
CA ASP A 760 -24.48 -39.43 -6.74
C ASP A 760 -23.95 -39.17 -8.16
N LEU A 761 -23.84 -37.89 -8.57
CA LEU A 761 -23.27 -37.50 -9.86
C LEU A 761 -21.80 -37.90 -9.97
N ASP A 762 -21.04 -37.92 -8.87
CA ASP A 762 -19.64 -38.37 -8.88
C ASP A 762 -19.50 -39.89 -9.10
N LEU A 763 -20.49 -40.69 -8.68
CA LEU A 763 -20.46 -42.15 -8.73
C LEU A 763 -21.12 -42.73 -10.01
N ASN A 764 -22.08 -42.02 -10.59
CA ASN A 764 -22.94 -42.53 -11.67
C ASN A 764 -22.38 -42.31 -13.09
N GLY A 765 -22.85 -43.11 -14.06
CA GLY A 765 -22.45 -43.03 -15.47
C GLY A 765 -22.89 -41.75 -16.18
N LEU A 766 -22.28 -41.42 -17.32
CA LEU A 766 -22.61 -40.23 -18.14
C LEU A 766 -24.12 -40.11 -18.50
N PRO A 767 -24.87 -41.19 -18.79
CA PRO A 767 -26.30 -41.08 -19.13
C PRO A 767 -27.16 -40.63 -17.94
N GLU A 768 -26.91 -41.19 -16.75
CA GLU A 768 -27.63 -40.84 -15.52
C GLU A 768 -27.34 -39.39 -15.13
N PHE A 769 -26.09 -38.96 -15.27
CA PHE A 769 -25.67 -37.57 -15.09
C PHE A 769 -26.46 -36.60 -15.99
N ILE A 770 -26.61 -36.91 -17.29
CA ILE A 770 -27.38 -36.07 -18.23
C ILE A 770 -28.86 -36.03 -17.84
N THR A 771 -29.46 -37.16 -17.45
CA THR A 771 -30.88 -37.19 -17.06
C THR A 771 -31.17 -36.36 -15.80
N SER A 772 -30.28 -36.41 -14.80
CA SER A 772 -30.39 -35.59 -13.59
C SER A 772 -30.27 -34.11 -13.91
N LEU A 773 -29.35 -33.72 -14.80
CA LEU A 773 -29.22 -32.31 -15.22
C LEU A 773 -30.42 -31.83 -16.05
N GLN A 774 -30.97 -32.67 -16.93
CA GLN A 774 -32.20 -32.36 -17.67
C GLN A 774 -33.38 -32.13 -16.72
N HIS A 775 -33.54 -33.00 -15.72
CA HIS A 775 -34.57 -32.81 -14.69
C HIS A 775 -34.35 -31.48 -13.93
N ALA A 776 -33.11 -31.17 -13.55
CA ALA A 776 -32.79 -29.91 -12.89
C ALA A 776 -33.20 -28.68 -13.72
N THR A 777 -33.02 -28.69 -15.04
CA THR A 777 -33.38 -27.54 -15.89
C THR A 777 -34.87 -27.18 -15.81
N THR A 778 -35.77 -28.13 -15.55
CA THR A 778 -37.21 -27.85 -15.40
C THR A 778 -37.55 -26.98 -14.18
N MET A 779 -36.63 -26.90 -13.22
CA MET A 779 -36.78 -26.12 -11.99
C MET A 779 -36.19 -24.70 -12.10
N ILE A 780 -35.65 -24.33 -13.27
CA ILE A 780 -35.07 -23.01 -13.49
C ILE A 780 -36.18 -21.96 -13.54
N LYS A 781 -36.12 -21.02 -12.59
CA LYS A 781 -36.96 -19.82 -12.55
C LYS A 781 -36.09 -18.56 -12.53
N PRO A 782 -36.60 -17.44 -13.07
CA PRO A 782 -35.92 -16.14 -12.97
C PRO A 782 -35.83 -15.72 -11.49
N SER A 783 -34.68 -15.15 -11.13
CA SER A 783 -34.41 -14.69 -9.76
C SER A 783 -34.49 -13.17 -9.66
N ALA A 784 -35.08 -12.66 -8.59
CA ALA A 784 -35.04 -11.23 -8.25
C ALA A 784 -33.65 -10.83 -7.72
N PHE A 785 -33.25 -9.58 -7.94
CA PHE A 785 -32.00 -9.03 -7.44
C PHE A 785 -32.31 -8.02 -6.32
N PRO A 786 -32.13 -8.38 -5.03
CA PRO A 786 -32.35 -7.46 -3.93
C PRO A 786 -31.20 -6.44 -3.89
N ILE A 787 -31.52 -5.14 -3.88
CA ILE A 787 -30.50 -4.09 -3.79
C ILE A 787 -30.57 -3.48 -2.39
N VAL A 788 -29.49 -3.61 -1.62
CA VAL A 788 -29.37 -2.96 -0.30
C VAL A 788 -28.23 -1.94 -0.26
N ASN A 789 -27.22 -2.07 -1.15
CA ASN A 789 -25.96 -1.33 -1.04
C ASN A 789 -25.72 -0.33 -2.17
N LYS A 790 -24.91 0.70 -1.90
CA LYS A 790 -24.37 1.62 -2.92
C LYS A 790 -23.30 0.92 -3.74
N ILE A 791 -23.67 0.46 -4.94
CA ILE A 791 -22.75 -0.20 -5.87
C ILE A 791 -21.92 0.84 -6.62
N ARG A 792 -20.62 0.56 -6.80
CA ARG A 792 -19.71 1.36 -7.62
C ARG A 792 -19.14 0.52 -8.75
N LYS A 793 -18.92 1.13 -9.90
CA LYS A 793 -18.31 0.49 -11.07
C LYS A 793 -16.84 0.83 -11.14
N ILE A 794 -16.00 -0.16 -11.39
CA ILE A 794 -14.60 0.05 -11.75
C ILE A 794 -14.54 0.76 -13.11
N THR A 795 -13.89 1.92 -13.14
CA THR A 795 -13.69 2.70 -14.36
C THR A 795 -12.21 3.00 -14.54
N ALA A 796 -11.79 3.05 -15.81
CA ALA A 796 -10.44 3.40 -16.21
C ALA A 796 -10.55 4.42 -17.33
N VAL A 797 -9.89 5.57 -17.16
CA VAL A 797 -9.83 6.64 -18.15
C VAL A 797 -8.37 6.84 -18.53
N ILE A 798 -8.03 6.61 -19.80
CA ILE A 798 -6.70 6.88 -20.33
C ILE A 798 -6.61 8.39 -20.60
N ASN A 799 -5.75 9.08 -19.86
CA ASN A 799 -5.48 10.51 -20.05
C ASN A 799 -4.45 10.75 -21.14
N ASP A 800 -3.46 9.85 -21.29
CA ASP A 800 -2.41 9.91 -22.31
C ASP A 800 -2.10 8.47 -22.76
N PRO A 801 -2.03 8.14 -24.07
CA PRO A 801 -2.27 9.01 -25.24
C PRO A 801 -3.72 9.46 -25.40
N THR A 802 -3.93 10.74 -25.77
CA THR A 802 -5.25 11.29 -26.08
C THR A 802 -5.68 10.93 -27.51
N GLY A 803 -6.42 9.83 -27.67
CA GLY A 803 -7.07 9.49 -28.95
C GLY A 803 -6.09 9.22 -30.12
N PRO A 804 -6.60 9.23 -31.37
CA PRO A 804 -5.76 9.02 -32.54
C PRO A 804 -4.79 10.19 -32.72
N THR A 805 -3.50 9.89 -32.77
CA THR A 805 -2.46 10.88 -33.03
C THR A 805 -2.34 11.13 -34.54
N ASP A 806 -2.57 12.36 -35.00
CA ASP A 806 -2.40 12.75 -36.42
C ASP A 806 -0.96 12.55 -36.93
N LYS A 807 0.02 12.52 -36.03
CA LYS A 807 1.41 12.22 -36.34
C LYS A 807 1.73 10.76 -36.00
N PRO A 808 2.02 9.89 -36.98
CA PRO A 808 2.36 8.51 -36.70
C PRO A 808 3.70 8.41 -35.99
N LEU A 809 3.75 7.60 -34.93
CA LEU A 809 4.99 7.29 -34.22
C LEU A 809 5.85 6.36 -35.08
N LYS A 810 7.05 6.82 -35.45
CA LYS A 810 7.99 6.06 -36.28
C LYS A 810 9.01 5.35 -35.41
N PHE A 811 9.19 4.05 -35.60
CA PHE A 811 10.23 3.25 -34.95
C PHE A 811 10.76 2.18 -35.91
N THR A 812 12.00 1.74 -35.69
CA THR A 812 12.64 0.72 -36.52
C THR A 812 12.10 -0.66 -36.19
N ALA A 813 11.76 -1.45 -37.23
CA ALA A 813 11.31 -2.81 -37.06
C ALA A 813 12.33 -3.64 -36.24
N GLY A 814 11.83 -4.42 -35.28
CA GLY A 814 12.66 -5.19 -34.36
C GLY A 814 13.20 -4.43 -33.14
N LEU A 815 13.08 -3.09 -33.10
CA LEU A 815 13.32 -2.30 -31.89
C LEU A 815 12.00 -2.00 -31.16
N THR A 816 12.11 -1.75 -29.86
CA THR A 816 10.97 -1.38 -29.01
C THR A 816 10.80 0.13 -28.96
N LEU A 817 9.58 0.61 -29.21
CA LEU A 817 9.16 1.97 -28.93
C LEU A 817 8.44 2.01 -27.57
N ALA A 818 8.87 2.87 -26.66
CA ALA A 818 8.16 3.10 -25.39
C ALA A 818 7.09 4.17 -25.59
N VAL A 819 5.82 3.80 -25.39
CA VAL A 819 4.70 4.75 -25.40
C VAL A 819 4.29 5.04 -23.96
N PRO A 820 4.38 6.29 -23.48
CA PRO A 820 3.89 6.64 -22.15
C PRO A 820 2.38 6.46 -22.10
N VAL A 821 1.88 5.91 -20.98
CA VAL A 821 0.46 5.70 -20.73
C VAL A 821 0.15 6.18 -19.32
N ASP A 822 -0.76 7.15 -19.22
CA ASP A 822 -1.30 7.66 -17.97
C ASP A 822 -2.79 7.31 -17.87
N VAL A 823 -3.15 6.50 -16.88
CA VAL A 823 -4.52 6.02 -16.66
C VAL A 823 -5.01 6.42 -15.28
N MET A 824 -6.18 7.06 -15.23
CA MET A 824 -6.92 7.25 -14.01
C MET A 824 -7.84 6.07 -13.73
N LEU A 825 -7.63 5.39 -12.60
CA LEU A 825 -8.42 4.24 -12.17
C LEU A 825 -9.29 4.63 -10.97
N GLU A 826 -10.59 4.40 -11.09
CA GLU A 826 -11.55 4.65 -10.02
C GLU A 826 -12.25 3.35 -9.60
N ASN A 827 -12.58 3.27 -8.31
CA ASN A 827 -13.24 2.14 -7.66
C ASN A 827 -12.47 0.81 -7.73
N VAL A 828 -11.15 0.84 -7.95
CA VAL A 828 -10.31 -0.37 -8.00
C VAL A 828 -9.83 -0.75 -6.60
N PRO A 829 -10.18 -1.95 -6.07
CA PRO A 829 -9.72 -2.40 -4.76
C PRO A 829 -8.31 -3.01 -4.77
N CYS A 830 -7.92 -3.65 -5.88
CA CYS A 830 -6.60 -4.29 -6.02
C CYS A 830 -6.03 -4.04 -7.42
N THR A 831 -4.81 -3.51 -7.48
CA THR A 831 -4.12 -3.16 -8.73
C THR A 831 -3.44 -4.35 -9.41
N SER A 832 -3.24 -5.48 -8.69
CA SER A 832 -2.52 -6.66 -9.21
C SER A 832 -3.17 -7.29 -10.44
N ASN A 833 -4.47 -7.08 -10.62
CA ASN A 833 -5.26 -7.70 -11.69
C ASN A 833 -5.38 -6.80 -12.92
N ILE A 834 -4.85 -5.58 -12.89
CA ILE A 834 -4.94 -4.65 -14.02
C ILE A 834 -3.88 -5.00 -15.08
N ARG A 835 -4.29 -5.02 -16.34
CA ARG A 835 -3.46 -5.27 -17.51
C ARG A 835 -3.71 -4.19 -18.56
N ILE A 836 -2.72 -3.93 -19.40
CA ILE A 836 -2.90 -3.11 -20.60
C ILE A 836 -2.91 -4.04 -21.80
N LYS A 837 -4.04 -4.10 -22.49
CA LYS A 837 -4.23 -4.85 -23.72
C LYS A 837 -3.83 -3.98 -24.90
N LYS A 838 -2.88 -4.47 -25.70
CA LYS A 838 -2.48 -3.90 -26.98
C LYS A 838 -3.06 -4.75 -28.08
N LYS A 839 -3.76 -4.15 -29.03
CA LYS A 839 -4.27 -4.84 -30.21
C LYS A 839 -3.71 -4.18 -31.46
N PHE A 840 -2.97 -4.96 -32.23
CA PHE A 840 -2.37 -4.54 -33.48
C PHE A 840 -3.35 -4.71 -34.65
N ALA A 841 -3.06 -4.08 -35.78
CA ALA A 841 -3.88 -4.16 -36.99
C ALA A 841 -3.99 -5.58 -37.58
N ASP A 842 -2.99 -6.43 -37.32
CA ASP A 842 -2.99 -7.86 -37.70
C ASP A 842 -3.85 -8.74 -36.77
N GLN A 843 -4.64 -8.11 -35.89
CA GLN A 843 -5.46 -8.75 -34.86
C GLN A 843 -4.66 -9.45 -33.75
N THR A 844 -3.34 -9.33 -33.73
CA THR A 844 -2.55 -9.86 -32.62
C THR A 844 -2.81 -9.02 -31.36
N VAL A 845 -3.01 -9.73 -30.25
CA VAL A 845 -3.30 -9.13 -28.95
C VAL A 845 -2.17 -9.48 -27.99
N GLN A 846 -1.59 -8.46 -27.37
CA GLN A 846 -0.59 -8.62 -26.32
C GLN A 846 -1.09 -8.01 -25.01
N LEU A 847 -0.94 -8.74 -23.91
CA LEU A 847 -1.25 -8.26 -22.57
C LEU A 847 0.04 -7.83 -21.87
N PHE A 848 0.10 -6.58 -21.46
CA PHE A 848 1.17 -6.01 -20.68
C PHE A 848 0.77 -5.94 -19.20
N THR A 849 1.69 -6.35 -18.32
CA THR A 849 1.50 -6.29 -16.87
C THR A 849 2.30 -5.11 -16.33
N PRO A 850 1.64 -4.05 -15.81
CA PRO A 850 2.35 -2.92 -15.22
C PRO A 850 3.09 -3.32 -13.95
N LYS A 851 4.17 -2.62 -13.62
CA LYS A 851 4.92 -2.86 -12.39
C LYS A 851 4.16 -2.28 -11.19
N SER A 852 4.35 -2.87 -10.01
CA SER A 852 3.74 -2.34 -8.77
C SER A 852 4.20 -0.91 -8.44
N SER A 853 5.41 -0.52 -8.86
CA SER A 853 5.96 0.84 -8.70
C SER A 853 5.22 1.90 -9.51
N ASP A 854 4.57 1.50 -10.60
CA ASP A 854 3.94 2.42 -11.57
C ASP A 854 2.54 2.88 -11.10
N PHE A 855 2.03 2.26 -10.03
CA PHE A 855 0.74 2.60 -9.43
C PHE A 855 0.91 3.60 -8.30
N HIS A 856 0.43 4.82 -8.50
CA HIS A 856 0.34 5.84 -7.47
C HIS A 856 -1.01 5.78 -6.78
N LYS A 857 -1.01 5.58 -5.46
CA LYS A 857 -2.22 5.52 -4.64
C LYS A 857 -2.68 6.94 -4.29
N LEU A 858 -3.80 7.36 -4.87
CA LEU A 858 -4.43 8.66 -4.55
C LEU A 858 -5.49 8.53 -3.43
N GLY A 859 -6.02 7.33 -3.22
CA GLY A 859 -6.99 7.02 -2.18
C GLY A 859 -7.20 5.51 -2.04
N PRO A 860 -8.11 5.05 -1.17
CA PRO A 860 -8.34 3.61 -0.94
C PRO A 860 -8.86 2.88 -2.20
N LEU A 861 -9.61 3.57 -3.05
CA LEU A 861 -10.21 3.01 -4.26
C LEU A 861 -9.83 3.78 -5.54
N ARG A 862 -8.90 4.74 -5.45
CA ARG A 862 -8.50 5.61 -6.56
C ARG A 862 -6.99 5.51 -6.74
N HIS A 863 -6.58 5.14 -7.94
CA HIS A 863 -5.19 4.88 -8.29
C HIS A 863 -4.85 5.52 -9.63
N ARG A 864 -3.66 6.10 -9.77
CA ARG A 864 -3.15 6.55 -11.06
C ARG A 864 -2.08 5.58 -11.52
N LEU A 865 -2.19 5.07 -12.74
CA LEU A 865 -1.19 4.22 -13.35
C LEU A 865 -0.40 5.06 -14.36
N VAL A 866 0.89 5.25 -14.11
CA VAL A 866 1.81 5.94 -15.03
C VAL A 866 2.88 4.94 -15.43
N THR A 867 2.80 4.41 -16.65
CA THR A 867 3.71 3.37 -17.12
C THR A 867 4.13 3.60 -18.57
N GLN A 868 5.17 2.90 -19.00
CA GLN A 868 5.62 2.91 -20.39
C GLN A 868 5.30 1.58 -21.04
N VAL A 869 4.40 1.60 -22.02
CA VAL A 869 4.01 0.42 -22.77
C VAL A 869 4.98 0.24 -23.93
N LEU A 870 5.73 -0.86 -23.90
CA LEU A 870 6.66 -1.21 -24.96
C LEU A 870 5.92 -1.76 -26.18
N MET A 871 6.17 -1.15 -27.33
CA MET A 871 5.62 -1.50 -28.64
C MET A 871 6.73 -2.09 -29.50
N SER A 872 6.54 -3.30 -30.00
CA SER A 872 7.47 -3.94 -30.94
C SER A 872 6.70 -4.72 -31.97
N HIS A 873 7.00 -4.49 -33.24
CA HIS A 873 6.36 -5.19 -34.35
C HIS A 873 7.35 -5.36 -35.52
N SER A 874 7.05 -6.31 -36.41
CA SER A 874 7.71 -6.43 -37.72
C SER A 874 7.37 -5.23 -38.62
N LEU A 875 8.16 -5.04 -39.68
CA LEU A 875 8.03 -3.92 -40.62
C LEU A 875 6.59 -3.78 -41.14
N TRP A 876 6.05 -2.56 -41.04
CA TRP A 876 4.82 -2.15 -41.72
C TRP A 876 5.17 -1.25 -42.90
N THR A 877 4.47 -1.44 -44.02
CA THR A 877 4.60 -0.61 -45.21
C THR A 877 3.83 0.71 -45.09
N GLU A 878 2.81 0.75 -44.24
CA GLU A 878 1.92 1.90 -44.03
C GLU A 878 1.70 2.14 -42.52
N PRO A 879 1.40 3.38 -42.10
CA PRO A 879 1.00 3.66 -40.72
C PRO A 879 -0.34 2.97 -40.42
N THR A 880 -0.39 2.20 -39.34
CA THR A 880 -1.63 1.53 -38.90
C THR A 880 -1.98 1.89 -37.47
N ASN A 881 -3.27 1.80 -37.15
CA ASN A 881 -3.78 2.10 -35.82
C ASN A 881 -3.52 0.92 -34.87
N VAL A 882 -3.03 1.24 -33.68
CA VAL A 882 -2.91 0.30 -32.56
C VAL A 882 -3.90 0.74 -31.49
N GLU A 883 -4.71 -0.20 -31.03
CA GLU A 883 -5.68 0.01 -29.95
C GLU A 883 -5.05 -0.35 -28.60
N LEU A 884 -5.07 0.59 -27.65
CA LEU A 884 -4.67 0.39 -26.26
C LEU A 884 -5.92 0.39 -25.38
N CYS A 885 -6.13 -0.69 -24.62
CA CYS A 885 -7.24 -0.81 -23.68
C CYS A 885 -6.73 -1.22 -22.30
N VAL A 886 -7.42 -0.78 -21.25
CA VAL A 886 -7.19 -1.27 -19.89
C VAL A 886 -8.12 -2.45 -19.67
N SER A 887 -7.59 -3.58 -19.20
CA SER A 887 -8.34 -4.79 -18.90
C SER A 887 -8.04 -5.29 -17.49
N MET A 888 -8.95 -6.10 -16.95
CA MET A 888 -8.77 -6.72 -15.65
C MET A 888 -8.76 -8.24 -15.81
N GLU A 889 -7.73 -8.88 -15.27
CA GLU A 889 -7.56 -10.32 -15.25
C GLU A 889 -8.41 -10.94 -14.14
N THR A 890 -9.19 -11.98 -14.48
CA THR A 890 -10.04 -12.72 -13.55
C THR A 890 -9.39 -14.07 -13.20
N ALA A 891 -9.60 -14.55 -11.97
CA ALA A 891 -8.93 -15.75 -11.45
C ALA A 891 -9.23 -17.04 -12.24
N SER A 892 -10.32 -17.10 -13.00
CA SER A 892 -10.66 -18.25 -13.86
C SER A 892 -9.72 -18.42 -15.05
N ASN A 893 -8.99 -17.37 -15.46
CA ASN A 893 -8.07 -17.44 -16.61
C ASN A 893 -6.67 -17.98 -16.27
N GLN A 894 -6.33 -18.17 -15.00
CA GLN A 894 -5.05 -18.79 -14.63
C GLN A 894 -5.00 -20.28 -14.98
N ASN A 895 -6.16 -20.95 -15.04
CA ASN A 895 -6.27 -22.37 -15.42
C ASN A 895 -6.64 -22.59 -16.91
N SER A 896 -7.05 -21.56 -17.65
CA SER A 896 -7.55 -21.68 -19.03
C SER A 896 -6.50 -21.40 -20.11
N ARG A 897 -5.22 -21.17 -19.74
CA ARG A 897 -4.11 -21.02 -20.70
C ARG A 897 -3.90 -22.22 -21.63
N THR A 898 -4.63 -23.32 -21.43
CA THR A 898 -4.63 -24.52 -22.27
C THR A 898 -5.83 -24.68 -23.22
N LEU A 899 -6.86 -23.83 -23.21
CA LEU A 899 -8.11 -24.11 -23.95
C LEU A 899 -8.68 -23.05 -24.90
N HIS A 900 -8.04 -21.89 -25.09
CA HIS A 900 -8.47 -20.93 -26.14
C HIS A 900 -7.33 -20.54 -27.09
N ARG A 901 -6.95 -21.49 -27.95
CA ARG A 901 -6.60 -21.19 -29.35
C ARG A 901 -7.79 -21.67 -30.17
N THR A 902 -8.20 -20.88 -31.16
CA THR A 902 -9.39 -21.00 -32.04
C THR A 902 -10.68 -20.39 -31.47
N MET A 903 -10.85 -19.07 -31.65
CA MET A 903 -11.61 -18.51 -32.78
C MET A 903 -11.00 -17.18 -33.18
#